data_AF-A0A9C9X1Y4-F1
#
_entry.id   AF-A0A9C9X1Y4-F1
#
_cell.length_a   1.000
_cell.length_b   1.000
_cell.length_c   1.000
_cell.angle_alpha   90.00
_cell.angle_beta   90.00
_cell.angle_gamma   90.00
#
_symmetry.space_group_name_H-M   'P 1'
#
loop_
_entity.id
_entity.type
_entity.pdbx_description
1 polymer ?
#
loop_
_entity_poly.entity_id
_entity_poly.type
_entity_poly.pdbx_seq_one_letter_code
_entity_poly.pdbx_strand_id
1 'polypeptide(L)'
;PNGTKIFSARVIPFRGSWVEFMTDVNDCLHVYIDRKKKFFVTTFLRALGFASDKEILELFDLIDEIDLKKATTEELVGRRTLEDVVNESTGEVLLEQGVEMDEESVEALKASGLKKIRLVQPNDPTMPNIILNTLAKDDAKDEESALRKIYSLLRSGEPPDLETARGLLDKMFFNSKRYELGKVGRYRLNKKLGLEVDVENTVLTREDFVEIIKYLINLRDGKRSTDDIDHLGNRRIRTVGEQLSAQMNLGFTRMARTIKERMNLGDSETLTPQDLINARAITSVINTFFGTSQLSQFMDQTNPLAELTHKRRMSALGPGGLTRERAGFEVRDIHYTHYGRLCPIETPEGPNIGLISSLCVLARVNEFGFIETPYRKVENGKLTNKIEYLSADDEERAVIAQFNAPIDQETNKFKRDLIKVRQRSDFLLANPESIQYIDVASNQIVSAAASLIPFLEHDDANRALMGSNMQRQAVPIIQPEAPIVGTGMERKVAVDSGATIISDVDGVVEKVDSNKIVIKVTPGSVGDIRQILTGEAQRVEYDLLKFTRTNQNTCINQRPLVQAGQRVKKGDVLADGHATDRGDLALGRNILVAFMPWNGYNYEDAIVISERIARDDVFTSIHIEEFETQVRDTKRGEEELTREIPNVSEDATKNLDEMGIVRVGAEVHAGDILVGKVTPKGETEPTPEEKLLKAIFGSKAGDVKDASLKLPSGMEGTVIDAKLFSRKKKDAKTKKQDKKKIEILERESEEKAFRIRKQLIDYMVKKFGNTPTLGIKTKAGKTLVKPKQKITAAVFEKIELDLIDYLEP
;
A
#
# COMPACT_ATOMS: atom_id res chain seq x y z
N PRO A 1 -4.30 -44.20 2.09
CA PRO A 1 -5.13 -43.09 2.64
C PRO A 1 -6.57 -43.23 2.15
N ASN A 2 -7.54 -43.30 3.07
CA ASN A 2 -8.92 -43.79 2.82
C ASN A 2 -9.82 -42.86 1.98
N GLY A 3 -9.26 -41.82 1.35
CA GLY A 3 -9.99 -40.89 0.46
C GLY A 3 -10.97 -39.94 1.16
N THR A 4 -11.19 -40.08 2.47
CA THR A 4 -12.10 -39.23 3.24
C THR A 4 -11.62 -37.78 3.23
N LYS A 5 -12.48 -36.86 2.76
CA LYS A 5 -12.20 -35.42 2.78
C LYS A 5 -12.15 -34.93 4.22
N ILE A 6 -11.11 -34.17 4.56
CA ILE A 6 -10.91 -33.53 5.85
C ILE A 6 -11.19 -32.04 5.68
N PHE A 7 -11.96 -31.47 6.60
CA PHE A 7 -12.25 -30.05 6.63
C PHE A 7 -11.52 -29.38 7.78
N SER A 8 -11.12 -28.14 7.58
CA SER A 8 -10.47 -27.33 8.61
C SER A 8 -10.95 -25.88 8.55
N ALA A 9 -11.01 -25.25 9.71
CA ALA A 9 -11.27 -23.82 9.86
C ALA A 9 -10.10 -23.21 10.63
N ARG A 10 -9.50 -22.14 10.10
CA ARG A 10 -8.32 -21.50 10.70
C ARG A 10 -8.59 -20.03 10.96
N VAL A 11 -8.35 -19.60 12.18
CA VAL A 11 -8.40 -18.19 12.59
C VAL A 11 -6.99 -17.61 12.60
N ILE A 12 -6.76 -16.63 11.73
CA ILE A 12 -5.47 -15.96 11.56
C ILE A 12 -5.56 -14.55 12.14
N PRO A 13 -4.98 -14.27 13.33
CA PRO A 13 -4.99 -12.93 13.88
C PRO A 13 -3.99 -12.01 13.17
N PHE A 14 -4.20 -10.70 13.31
CA PHE A 14 -3.18 -9.70 12.99
C PHE A 14 -1.97 -9.84 13.92
N ARG A 15 -2.23 -10.12 15.21
CA ARG A 15 -1.22 -10.40 16.24
C ARG A 15 -1.78 -11.38 17.26
N GLY A 16 -1.04 -12.43 17.58
CA GLY A 16 -1.46 -13.42 18.59
C GLY A 16 -1.30 -14.86 18.09
N SER A 17 -1.82 -15.80 18.88
CA SER A 17 -1.74 -17.24 18.59
C SER A 17 -2.73 -17.66 17.52
N TRP A 18 -2.35 -18.58 16.64
CA TRP A 18 -3.24 -19.11 15.61
C TRP A 18 -4.10 -20.23 16.21
N VAL A 19 -5.38 -20.28 15.84
CA VAL A 19 -6.29 -21.37 16.24
C VAL A 19 -6.82 -22.07 15.01
N GLU A 20 -6.79 -23.38 15.01
CA GLU A 20 -7.23 -24.22 13.90
C GLU A 20 -8.11 -25.37 14.41
N PHE A 21 -9.28 -25.51 13.80
CA PHE A 21 -10.25 -26.57 14.04
C PHE A 21 -10.19 -27.53 12.86
N MET A 22 -10.10 -28.84 13.09
CA MET A 22 -9.95 -29.82 12.02
C MET A 22 -10.66 -31.14 12.34
N THR A 23 -11.36 -31.69 11.34
CA THR A 23 -12.00 -33.00 11.43
C THR A 23 -11.00 -34.13 11.18
N ASP A 24 -11.12 -35.25 11.87
CA ASP A 24 -10.33 -36.47 11.60
C ASP A 24 -11.10 -37.47 10.71
N VAL A 25 -10.44 -38.54 10.27
CA VAL A 25 -11.02 -39.64 9.48
C VAL A 25 -12.15 -40.37 10.22
N ASN A 26 -12.17 -40.27 11.55
CA ASN A 26 -13.20 -40.87 12.41
C ASN A 26 -14.31 -39.86 12.81
N ASP A 27 -14.50 -38.79 12.02
CA ASP A 27 -15.49 -37.73 12.27
C ASP A 27 -15.43 -37.17 13.71
N CYS A 28 -14.21 -36.91 14.20
CA CYS A 28 -13.95 -36.24 15.46
C CYS A 28 -13.37 -34.86 15.20
N LEU A 29 -13.70 -33.88 16.03
CA LEU A 29 -13.20 -32.51 15.88
C LEU A 29 -12.07 -32.19 16.86
N HIS A 30 -10.97 -31.70 16.30
CA HIS A 30 -9.76 -31.35 17.04
C HIS A 30 -9.45 -29.86 16.95
N VAL A 31 -8.75 -29.36 17.97
CA VAL A 31 -8.22 -28.00 18.04
C VAL A 31 -6.69 -28.04 18.08
N TYR A 32 -6.09 -27.10 17.35
CA TYR A 32 -4.67 -26.81 17.34
C TYR A 32 -4.46 -25.35 17.68
N ILE A 33 -3.56 -25.08 18.62
CA ILE A 33 -3.10 -23.73 18.96
C ILE A 33 -1.63 -23.62 18.56
N ASP A 34 -1.29 -22.64 17.72
CA ASP A 34 0.08 -22.41 17.20
C ASP A 34 0.74 -23.67 16.59
N ARG A 35 -0.07 -24.54 15.95
CA ARG A 35 0.38 -25.82 15.37
C ARG A 35 1.08 -26.77 16.38
N LYS A 36 0.74 -26.65 17.67
CA LYS A 36 1.16 -27.60 18.72
C LYS A 36 0.34 -28.90 18.65
N LYS A 37 0.38 -29.72 19.71
CA LYS A 37 -0.37 -30.97 19.80
C LYS A 37 -1.88 -30.75 19.71
N LYS A 38 -2.57 -31.68 19.06
CA LYS A 38 -4.03 -31.70 18.92
C LYS A 38 -4.72 -32.13 20.21
N PHE A 39 -5.87 -31.54 20.51
CA PHE A 39 -6.79 -31.96 21.56
C PHE A 39 -8.23 -31.82 21.07
N PHE A 40 -9.21 -32.39 21.80
CA PHE A 40 -10.61 -32.38 21.34
C PHE A 40 -11.26 -31.00 21.49
N VAL A 41 -12.20 -30.70 20.60
CA VAL A 41 -12.96 -29.43 20.65
C VAL A 41 -13.79 -29.31 21.91
N THR A 42 -14.29 -30.42 22.44
CA THR A 42 -15.06 -30.49 23.68
C THR A 42 -14.21 -30.09 24.87
N THR A 43 -12.95 -30.57 24.95
CA THR A 43 -11.97 -30.11 25.93
C THR A 43 -11.77 -28.59 25.84
N PHE A 44 -11.71 -28.05 24.63
CA PHE A 44 -11.55 -26.61 24.41
C PHE A 44 -12.76 -25.82 24.92
N LEU A 45 -13.98 -26.25 24.57
CA LEU A 45 -15.22 -25.59 24.99
C LEU A 45 -15.39 -25.61 26.52
N ARG A 46 -15.05 -26.72 27.19
CA ARG A 46 -15.04 -26.78 28.65
C ARG A 46 -14.12 -25.74 29.26
N ALA A 47 -12.91 -25.61 28.73
CA ALA A 47 -11.94 -24.61 29.21
C ALA A 47 -12.35 -23.15 28.91
N LEU A 48 -13.30 -22.92 28.01
CA LEU A 48 -13.89 -21.60 27.74
C LEU A 48 -15.09 -21.27 28.65
N GLY A 49 -15.53 -22.22 29.49
CA GLY A 49 -16.60 -22.05 30.46
C GLY A 49 -17.89 -22.83 30.15
N PHE A 50 -17.90 -23.71 29.15
CA PHE A 50 -19.03 -24.62 28.88
C PHE A 50 -18.80 -25.97 29.58
N ALA A 51 -19.04 -26.01 30.89
CA ALA A 51 -18.46 -27.02 31.78
C ALA A 51 -19.06 -28.42 31.59
N SER A 52 -20.36 -28.51 31.28
CA SER A 52 -21.10 -29.77 31.23
C SER A 52 -21.39 -30.25 29.79
N ASP A 53 -21.59 -31.56 29.62
CA ASP A 53 -21.98 -32.15 28.33
C ASP A 53 -23.31 -31.57 27.84
N LYS A 54 -24.22 -31.29 28.77
CA LYS A 54 -25.50 -30.62 28.50
C LYS A 54 -25.30 -29.26 27.84
N GLU A 55 -24.47 -28.38 28.41
CA GLU A 55 -24.21 -27.06 27.83
C GLU A 55 -23.62 -27.17 26.43
N ILE A 56 -22.68 -28.09 26.20
CA ILE A 56 -22.08 -28.31 24.88
C ILE A 56 -23.13 -28.80 23.87
N LEU A 57 -24.02 -29.72 24.26
CA LEU A 57 -25.08 -30.24 23.40
C LEU A 57 -26.15 -29.16 23.08
N GLU A 58 -26.48 -28.30 24.05
CA GLU A 58 -27.37 -27.14 23.84
C GLU A 58 -26.78 -26.15 22.83
N LEU A 59 -25.46 -25.89 22.87
CA LEU A 59 -24.81 -24.96 21.94
C LEU A 59 -24.93 -25.37 20.47
N PHE A 60 -25.05 -26.66 20.19
CA PHE A 60 -25.08 -27.21 18.83
C PHE A 60 -26.47 -27.74 18.42
N ASP A 61 -27.52 -27.38 19.17
CA ASP A 61 -28.91 -27.76 18.89
C ASP A 61 -29.12 -29.28 18.77
N LEU A 62 -28.41 -30.06 19.60
CA LEU A 62 -28.42 -31.54 19.57
C LEU A 62 -29.39 -32.17 20.58
N ILE A 63 -30.28 -31.36 21.13
CA ILE A 63 -31.26 -31.77 22.16
C ILE A 63 -32.66 -31.61 21.59
N ASP A 64 -33.40 -32.72 21.55
CA ASP A 64 -34.81 -32.72 21.18
C ASP A 64 -35.68 -32.69 22.44
N GLU A 65 -36.64 -31.78 22.49
CA GLU A 65 -37.69 -31.76 23.51
C GLU A 65 -38.93 -32.50 22.98
N ILE A 66 -39.16 -33.72 23.47
CA ILE A 66 -40.19 -34.63 22.97
C ILE A 66 -41.37 -34.69 23.95
N ASP A 67 -42.59 -34.58 23.41
CA ASP A 67 -43.83 -34.81 24.16
C ASP A 67 -44.12 -36.31 24.27
N LEU A 68 -43.98 -36.86 25.47
CA LEU A 68 -44.12 -38.29 25.75
C LEU A 68 -45.52 -38.84 25.45
N LYS A 69 -46.55 -37.98 25.35
CA LYS A 69 -47.92 -38.40 24.99
C LYS A 69 -48.09 -38.67 23.50
N LYS A 70 -47.24 -38.08 22.66
CA LYS A 70 -47.35 -38.14 21.19
C LYS A 70 -46.24 -38.98 20.55
N ALA A 71 -45.16 -39.25 21.27
CA ALA A 71 -44.01 -39.98 20.76
C ALA A 71 -44.24 -41.49 20.68
N THR A 72 -43.82 -42.08 19.58
CA THR A 72 -43.82 -43.53 19.38
C THR A 72 -42.66 -44.19 20.13
N THR A 73 -42.81 -45.48 20.49
CA THR A 73 -41.77 -46.23 21.20
C THR A 73 -40.48 -46.34 20.37
N GLU A 74 -40.61 -46.49 19.05
CA GLU A 74 -39.49 -46.53 18.09
C GLU A 74 -38.67 -45.22 18.02
N GLU A 75 -39.30 -44.06 18.27
CA GLU A 75 -38.60 -42.77 18.27
C GLU A 75 -37.74 -42.55 19.52
N LEU A 76 -38.06 -43.24 20.61
CA LEU A 76 -37.43 -43.05 21.93
C LEU A 76 -36.31 -44.08 22.19
N VAL A 77 -36.44 -45.30 21.64
CA VAL A 77 -35.44 -46.36 21.79
C VAL A 77 -34.12 -45.97 21.12
N GLY A 78 -32.99 -46.19 21.82
CA GLY A 78 -31.65 -45.88 21.33
C GLY A 78 -31.20 -44.43 21.51
N ARG A 79 -32.05 -43.55 22.04
CA ARG A 79 -31.65 -42.19 22.46
C ARG A 79 -31.06 -42.20 23.87
N ARG A 80 -30.24 -41.20 24.17
CA ARG A 80 -29.59 -41.04 25.48
C ARG A 80 -30.25 -39.93 26.31
N THR A 81 -30.36 -40.17 27.62
CA THR A 81 -30.81 -39.18 28.61
C THR A 81 -29.70 -38.17 28.91
N LEU A 82 -30.06 -36.89 29.00
CA LEU A 82 -29.12 -35.80 29.33
C LEU A 82 -28.95 -35.56 30.82
N GLU A 83 -29.99 -35.86 31.60
CA GLU A 83 -30.10 -35.60 33.03
C GLU A 83 -30.79 -36.80 33.68
N ASP A 84 -30.60 -36.93 34.99
CA ASP A 84 -31.32 -37.92 35.78
C ASP A 84 -32.83 -37.64 35.67
N VAL A 85 -33.58 -38.60 35.15
CA VAL A 85 -35.03 -38.46 35.02
C VAL A 85 -35.65 -38.91 36.33
N VAL A 86 -36.02 -37.96 37.18
CA VAL A 86 -36.61 -38.24 38.49
C VAL A 86 -38.13 -38.20 38.42
N ASN A 87 -38.79 -39.17 39.05
CA ASN A 87 -40.23 -39.10 39.26
C ASN A 87 -40.54 -38.10 40.38
N GLU A 88 -41.13 -36.95 40.05
CA GLU A 88 -41.49 -35.90 41.02
C GLU A 88 -42.42 -36.38 42.14
N SER A 89 -43.14 -37.50 41.94
CA SER A 89 -44.09 -38.04 42.91
C SER A 89 -43.46 -39.01 43.93
N THR A 90 -42.40 -39.75 43.54
CA THR A 90 -41.75 -40.76 44.38
C THR A 90 -40.34 -40.39 44.80
N GLY A 91 -39.71 -39.42 44.12
CA GLY A 91 -38.31 -39.05 44.32
C GLY A 91 -37.32 -40.08 43.78
N GLU A 92 -37.79 -41.15 43.13
CA GLU A 92 -36.95 -42.18 42.53
C GLU A 92 -36.40 -41.73 41.18
N VAL A 93 -35.12 -41.99 40.95
CA VAL A 93 -34.45 -41.79 39.65
C VAL A 93 -34.89 -42.93 38.74
N LEU A 94 -35.67 -42.61 37.70
CA LEU A 94 -36.16 -43.57 36.71
C LEU A 94 -35.07 -43.95 35.70
N LEU A 95 -34.27 -42.98 35.29
CA LEU A 95 -33.13 -43.16 34.40
C LEU A 95 -31.98 -42.29 34.86
N GLU A 96 -30.80 -42.89 34.97
CA GLU A 96 -29.55 -42.16 35.21
C GLU A 96 -29.13 -41.41 33.94
N GLN A 97 -28.40 -40.31 34.13
CA GLN A 97 -27.80 -39.53 33.08
C GLN A 97 -26.91 -40.39 32.16
N GLY A 98 -27.13 -40.29 30.84
CA GLY A 98 -26.28 -40.91 29.82
C GLY A 98 -26.63 -42.35 29.43
N VAL A 99 -27.66 -42.94 30.04
CA VAL A 99 -28.15 -44.28 29.71
C VAL A 99 -28.90 -44.26 28.36
N GLU A 100 -28.64 -45.27 27.51
CA GLU A 100 -29.40 -45.50 26.29
C GLU A 100 -30.75 -46.13 26.63
N MET A 101 -31.82 -45.58 26.06
CA MET A 101 -33.18 -46.05 26.32
C MET A 101 -33.45 -47.38 25.62
N ASP A 102 -33.77 -48.41 26.40
CA ASP A 102 -34.35 -49.67 25.94
C ASP A 102 -35.89 -49.66 26.02
N GLU A 103 -36.53 -50.70 25.50
CA GLU A 103 -38.00 -50.80 25.49
C GLU A 103 -38.60 -50.77 26.91
N GLU A 104 -37.92 -51.38 27.89
CA GLU A 104 -38.34 -51.39 29.31
C GLU A 104 -38.28 -49.99 29.94
N SER A 105 -37.21 -49.24 29.68
CA SER A 105 -37.03 -47.85 30.12
C SER A 105 -38.11 -46.92 29.56
N VAL A 106 -38.53 -47.14 28.31
CA VAL A 106 -39.57 -46.34 27.65
C VAL A 106 -40.94 -46.60 28.27
N GLU A 107 -41.25 -47.85 28.62
CA GLU A 107 -42.49 -48.21 29.32
C GLU A 107 -42.53 -47.59 30.73
N ALA A 108 -41.43 -47.66 31.48
CA ALA A 108 -41.31 -47.04 32.80
C ALA A 108 -41.52 -45.51 32.75
N LEU A 109 -40.98 -44.84 31.74
CA LEU A 109 -41.19 -43.41 31.51
C LEU A 109 -42.65 -43.07 31.17
N LYS A 110 -43.32 -43.86 30.32
CA LYS A 110 -44.74 -43.65 30.00
C LYS A 110 -45.64 -43.87 31.22
N ALA A 111 -45.30 -44.83 32.09
CA ALA A 111 -46.01 -45.11 33.34
C ALA A 111 -45.86 -43.98 34.39
N SER A 112 -44.75 -43.25 34.38
CA SER A 112 -44.48 -42.15 35.32
C SER A 112 -45.33 -40.89 35.10
N GLY A 113 -45.99 -40.74 33.94
CA GLY A 113 -46.88 -39.61 33.63
C GLY A 113 -46.18 -38.29 33.24
N LEU A 114 -44.86 -38.30 33.01
CA LEU A 114 -44.09 -37.15 32.54
C LEU A 114 -44.63 -36.63 31.20
N LYS A 115 -44.76 -35.30 31.05
CA LYS A 115 -45.31 -34.67 29.83
C LYS A 115 -44.26 -34.48 28.74
N LYS A 116 -43.03 -34.16 29.12
CA LYS A 116 -41.95 -33.84 28.19
C LYS A 116 -40.63 -34.42 28.69
N ILE A 117 -39.79 -34.86 27.76
CA ILE A 117 -38.43 -35.32 28.04
C ILE A 117 -37.46 -34.66 27.07
N ARG A 118 -36.23 -34.37 27.54
CA ARG A 118 -35.13 -33.87 26.72
C ARG A 118 -34.18 -35.02 26.42
N LEU A 119 -34.02 -35.33 25.14
CA LEU A 119 -33.20 -36.45 24.70
C LEU A 119 -32.16 -35.97 23.70
N VAL A 120 -31.00 -36.62 23.71
CA VAL A 120 -29.97 -36.39 22.69
C VAL A 120 -30.49 -36.92 21.35
N GLN A 121 -30.24 -36.17 20.27
CA GLN A 121 -30.58 -36.60 18.92
C GLN A 121 -29.94 -37.96 18.57
N PRO A 122 -30.64 -38.81 17.81
CA PRO A 122 -30.12 -40.11 17.40
C PRO A 122 -28.89 -39.93 16.50
N ASN A 123 -27.87 -40.76 16.71
CA ASN A 123 -26.68 -40.75 15.86
C ASN A 123 -26.99 -41.55 14.57
N ASP A 124 -27.21 -40.85 13.46
CA ASP A 124 -27.46 -41.48 12.17
C ASP A 124 -26.16 -42.14 11.65
N PRO A 125 -26.13 -43.46 11.36
CA PRO A 125 -24.96 -44.13 10.80
C PRO A 125 -24.52 -43.59 9.44
N THR A 126 -25.41 -42.93 8.70
CA THR A 126 -25.14 -42.32 7.39
C THR A 126 -24.65 -40.87 7.47
N MET A 127 -24.96 -40.17 8.56
CA MET A 127 -24.45 -38.83 8.90
C MET A 127 -24.02 -38.80 10.38
N PRO A 128 -22.81 -39.32 10.69
CA PRO A 128 -22.32 -39.35 12.06
C PRO A 128 -22.15 -37.94 12.63
N ASN A 129 -22.73 -37.69 13.81
CA ASN A 129 -22.64 -36.40 14.46
C ASN A 129 -21.24 -36.19 15.07
N ILE A 130 -20.52 -35.19 14.55
CA ILE A 130 -19.13 -34.93 14.90
C ILE A 130 -18.96 -34.63 16.39
N ILE A 131 -19.89 -33.89 17.00
CA ILE A 131 -19.80 -33.50 18.42
C ILE A 131 -20.05 -34.71 19.33
N LEU A 132 -21.05 -35.55 19.02
CA LEU A 132 -21.32 -36.78 19.78
C LEU A 132 -20.14 -37.75 19.75
N ASN A 133 -19.55 -37.96 18.58
CA ASN A 133 -18.35 -38.79 18.42
C ASN A 133 -17.15 -38.21 19.19
N THR A 134 -17.05 -36.88 19.24
CA THR A 134 -15.96 -36.20 19.96
C THR A 134 -16.14 -36.32 21.47
N LEU A 135 -17.35 -36.12 22.01
CA LEU A 135 -17.66 -36.31 23.44
C LEU A 135 -17.39 -37.74 23.91
N ALA A 136 -17.73 -38.73 23.08
CA ALA A 136 -17.50 -40.14 23.39
C ALA A 136 -16.01 -40.50 23.51
N LYS A 137 -15.14 -39.81 22.77
CA LYS A 137 -13.68 -40.04 22.79
C LYS A 137 -12.91 -39.09 23.71
N ASP A 138 -13.54 -38.06 24.24
CA ASP A 138 -12.87 -37.09 25.11
C ASP A 138 -12.80 -37.56 26.56
N ASP A 139 -11.56 -37.68 27.07
CA ASP A 139 -11.27 -38.03 28.45
C ASP A 139 -11.61 -36.90 29.44
N ALA A 140 -11.66 -35.64 28.99
CA ALA A 140 -11.94 -34.49 29.85
C ALA A 140 -13.45 -34.32 30.09
N LYS A 141 -13.88 -34.44 31.35
CA LYS A 141 -15.30 -34.42 31.76
C LYS A 141 -15.74 -33.13 32.44
N ASP A 142 -14.80 -32.31 32.92
CA ASP A 142 -15.06 -31.07 33.64
C ASP A 142 -14.11 -29.93 33.19
N GLU A 143 -14.40 -28.71 33.62
CA GLU A 143 -13.56 -27.54 33.31
C GLU A 143 -12.14 -27.68 33.88
N GLU A 144 -12.00 -28.26 35.08
CA GLU A 144 -10.72 -28.43 35.77
C GLU A 144 -9.75 -29.36 34.99
N SER A 145 -10.21 -30.54 34.61
CA SER A 145 -9.42 -31.48 33.80
C SER A 145 -9.09 -30.89 32.42
N ALA A 146 -10.02 -30.16 31.81
CA ALA A 146 -9.81 -29.50 30.53
C ALA A 146 -8.72 -28.43 30.60
N LEU A 147 -8.75 -27.54 31.60
CA LEU A 147 -7.75 -26.49 31.81
C LEU A 147 -6.35 -27.09 32.06
N ARG A 148 -6.24 -28.15 32.89
CA ARG A 148 -4.97 -28.85 33.12
C ARG A 148 -4.42 -29.51 31.86
N LYS A 149 -5.29 -30.18 31.08
CA LYS A 149 -4.92 -30.83 29.81
C LYS A 149 -4.40 -29.80 28.80
N ILE A 150 -5.09 -28.69 28.63
CA ILE A 150 -4.65 -27.62 27.71
C ILE A 150 -3.35 -26.96 28.20
N TYR A 151 -3.22 -26.67 29.50
CA TYR A 151 -2.01 -26.06 30.03
C TYR A 151 -0.76 -26.93 29.80
N SER A 152 -0.85 -28.23 30.10
CA SER A 152 0.26 -29.18 29.91
C SER A 152 0.62 -29.43 28.44
N LEU A 153 -0.34 -29.26 27.52
CA LEU A 153 -0.07 -29.31 26.08
C LEU A 153 0.61 -28.04 25.57
N LEU A 154 0.29 -26.88 26.15
CA LEU A 154 0.83 -25.59 25.73
C LEU A 154 2.18 -25.26 26.37
N ARG A 155 2.41 -25.71 27.61
CA ARG A 155 3.63 -25.46 28.39
C ARG A 155 4.19 -26.77 28.95
N SER A 156 5.51 -26.86 29.03
CA SER A 156 6.21 -28.00 29.62
C SER A 156 6.10 -27.94 31.16
N GLY A 157 5.01 -28.48 31.71
CA GLY A 157 4.77 -28.58 33.17
C GLY A 157 3.30 -28.54 33.55
N GLU A 158 2.99 -28.88 34.79
CA GLU A 158 1.64 -28.75 35.34
C GLU A 158 1.33 -27.29 35.71
N PRO A 159 0.06 -26.85 35.63
CA PRO A 159 -0.32 -25.54 36.11
C PRO A 159 -0.12 -25.45 37.64
N PRO A 160 0.45 -24.35 38.16
CA PRO A 160 0.58 -24.15 39.60
C PRO A 160 -0.78 -24.03 40.30
N ASP A 161 -1.78 -23.50 39.59
CA ASP A 161 -3.15 -23.30 40.07
C ASP A 161 -4.10 -23.16 38.85
N LEU A 162 -5.41 -23.34 39.07
CA LEU A 162 -6.42 -23.26 38.00
C LEU A 162 -6.60 -21.85 37.45
N GLU A 163 -6.38 -20.82 38.26
CA GLU A 163 -6.52 -19.43 37.85
C GLU A 163 -5.40 -19.03 36.87
N THR A 164 -4.19 -19.56 37.06
CA THR A 164 -3.06 -19.43 36.13
C THR A 164 -3.36 -20.12 34.80
N ALA A 165 -4.02 -21.29 34.83
CA ALA A 165 -4.42 -21.99 33.62
C ALA A 165 -5.50 -21.22 32.84
N ARG A 166 -6.53 -20.72 33.52
CA ARG A 166 -7.58 -19.87 32.91
C ARG A 166 -7.01 -18.56 32.39
N GLY A 167 -6.17 -17.91 33.19
CA GLY A 167 -5.47 -16.68 32.83
C GLY A 167 -4.50 -16.84 31.65
N LEU A 168 -4.05 -18.07 31.34
CA LEU A 168 -3.28 -18.34 30.12
C LEU A 168 -4.16 -18.19 28.88
N LEU A 169 -5.35 -18.80 28.87
CA LEU A 169 -6.31 -18.70 27.77
C LEU A 169 -6.83 -17.28 27.59
N ASP A 170 -7.12 -16.58 28.70
CA ASP A 170 -7.49 -15.15 28.67
C ASP A 170 -6.42 -14.29 28.03
N LYS A 171 -5.15 -14.52 28.37
CA LYS A 171 -4.03 -13.82 27.76
C LYS A 171 -3.82 -14.22 26.30
N MET A 172 -4.24 -15.41 25.88
CA MET A 172 -4.05 -15.90 24.52
C MET A 172 -5.10 -15.37 23.55
N PHE A 173 -6.38 -15.28 23.93
CA PHE A 173 -7.46 -14.96 22.98
C PHE A 173 -8.26 -13.70 23.36
N PHE A 174 -8.40 -13.41 24.65
CA PHE A 174 -9.32 -12.38 25.16
C PHE A 174 -8.61 -11.06 25.55
N ASN A 175 -7.28 -11.02 25.49
CA ASN A 175 -6.49 -9.85 25.89
C ASN A 175 -6.00 -9.02 24.70
N SER A 176 -6.49 -7.78 24.59
CA SER A 176 -6.15 -6.85 23.49
C SER A 176 -4.67 -6.48 23.38
N LYS A 177 -3.86 -6.67 24.45
CA LYS A 177 -2.42 -6.43 24.40
C LYS A 177 -1.64 -7.57 23.76
N ARG A 178 -2.19 -8.78 23.73
CA ARG A 178 -1.51 -9.99 23.22
C ARG A 178 -2.18 -10.59 21.98
N TYR A 179 -3.49 -10.42 21.86
CA TYR A 179 -4.30 -10.91 20.76
C TYR A 179 -5.05 -9.77 20.09
N GLU A 180 -5.05 -9.76 18.78
CA GLU A 180 -5.67 -8.73 17.97
C GLU A 180 -5.99 -9.30 16.58
N LEU A 181 -7.26 -9.31 16.21
CA LEU A 181 -7.74 -9.57 14.85
C LEU A 181 -7.53 -8.35 13.94
N GLY A 182 -7.46 -7.16 14.54
CA GLY A 182 -7.61 -5.88 13.85
C GLY A 182 -9.04 -5.66 13.36
N LYS A 183 -9.37 -4.41 12.99
CA LYS A 183 -10.71 -4.05 12.48
C LYS A 183 -11.14 -4.90 11.28
N VAL A 184 -10.18 -5.18 10.40
CA VAL A 184 -10.40 -6.01 9.21
C VAL A 184 -10.70 -7.46 9.59
N GLY A 185 -9.92 -8.07 10.49
CA GLY A 185 -10.15 -9.45 10.90
C GLY A 185 -11.52 -9.63 11.55
N ARG A 186 -11.93 -8.67 12.40
CA ARG A 186 -13.26 -8.64 13.01
C ARG A 186 -14.37 -8.48 11.97
N TYR A 187 -14.27 -7.49 11.09
CA TYR A 187 -15.24 -7.28 9.99
C TYR A 187 -15.44 -8.56 9.15
N ARG A 188 -14.36 -9.28 8.89
CA ARG A 188 -14.36 -10.51 8.07
C ARG A 188 -15.00 -11.68 8.79
N LEU A 189 -14.63 -11.88 10.04
CA LEU A 189 -15.23 -12.91 10.89
C LEU A 189 -16.74 -12.69 11.00
N ASN A 190 -17.16 -11.45 11.24
CA ASN A 190 -18.57 -11.07 11.32
C ASN A 190 -19.31 -11.33 10.00
N LYS A 191 -18.77 -10.87 8.86
CA LYS A 191 -19.41 -11.05 7.55
C LYS A 191 -19.50 -12.53 7.15
N LYS A 192 -18.52 -13.34 7.55
CA LYS A 192 -18.45 -14.77 7.23
C LYS A 192 -19.44 -15.60 8.06
N LEU A 193 -19.49 -15.34 9.36
CA LEU A 193 -20.32 -16.08 10.32
C LEU A 193 -21.72 -15.48 10.51
N GLY A 194 -21.95 -14.24 10.04
CA GLY A 194 -23.20 -13.52 10.26
C GLY A 194 -23.34 -12.93 11.67
N LEU A 195 -22.23 -12.54 12.29
CA LEU A 195 -22.21 -11.99 13.65
C LEU A 195 -22.40 -10.47 13.66
N GLU A 196 -23.14 -9.95 14.64
CA GLU A 196 -23.37 -8.52 14.86
C GLU A 196 -22.47 -7.94 15.98
N VAL A 197 -21.21 -8.35 16.04
CA VAL A 197 -20.23 -7.82 17.01
C VAL A 197 -19.65 -6.50 16.50
N ASP A 198 -19.44 -5.51 17.38
CA ASP A 198 -18.80 -4.24 17.00
C ASP A 198 -17.40 -4.45 16.39
N VAL A 199 -17.09 -3.73 15.31
CA VAL A 199 -15.82 -3.77 14.57
C VAL A 199 -14.66 -3.28 15.43
N GLU A 200 -14.92 -2.44 16.45
CA GLU A 200 -13.91 -2.01 17.41
C GLU A 200 -13.50 -3.12 18.40
N ASN A 201 -14.29 -4.19 18.53
CA ASN A 201 -13.91 -5.33 19.34
C ASN A 201 -12.93 -6.25 18.59
N THR A 202 -11.63 -6.00 18.76
CA THR A 202 -10.57 -6.71 18.02
C THR A 202 -10.09 -8.01 18.66
N VAL A 203 -10.66 -8.48 19.77
CA VAL A 203 -10.30 -9.78 20.39
C VAL A 203 -11.37 -10.81 20.09
N LEU A 204 -11.04 -12.10 20.10
CA LEU A 204 -12.05 -13.16 19.92
C LEU A 204 -13.04 -13.17 21.09
N THR A 205 -14.29 -13.56 20.82
CA THR A 205 -15.33 -13.81 21.82
C THR A 205 -15.56 -15.32 21.94
N ARG A 206 -16.25 -15.76 23.00
CA ARG A 206 -16.63 -17.17 23.14
C ARG A 206 -17.62 -17.60 22.04
N GLU A 207 -18.52 -16.69 21.68
CA GLU A 207 -19.50 -16.88 20.61
C GLU A 207 -18.83 -17.08 19.24
N ASP A 208 -17.73 -16.36 18.96
CA ASP A 208 -16.95 -16.56 17.74
C ASP A 208 -16.53 -18.03 17.58
N PHE A 209 -16.02 -18.67 18.65
CA PHE A 209 -15.58 -20.05 18.60
C PHE A 209 -16.74 -21.02 18.33
N VAL A 210 -17.89 -20.81 18.96
CA VAL A 210 -19.08 -21.64 18.76
C VAL A 210 -19.55 -21.56 17.31
N GLU A 211 -19.67 -20.35 16.77
CA GLU A 211 -20.12 -20.17 15.38
C GLU A 211 -19.10 -20.68 14.34
N ILE A 212 -17.80 -20.60 14.62
CA ILE A 212 -16.77 -21.25 13.78
C ILE A 212 -16.99 -22.77 13.74
N ILE A 213 -17.24 -23.39 14.89
CA ILE A 213 -17.44 -24.84 14.99
C ILE A 213 -18.74 -25.23 14.27
N LYS A 214 -19.84 -24.50 14.47
CA LYS A 214 -21.10 -24.70 13.72
C LYS A 214 -20.90 -24.56 12.21
N TYR A 215 -20.14 -23.56 11.77
CA TYR A 215 -19.83 -23.38 10.35
C TYR A 215 -19.08 -24.60 9.78
N LEU A 216 -18.11 -25.13 10.54
CA LEU A 216 -17.33 -26.31 10.13
C LEU A 216 -18.18 -27.59 10.08
N ILE A 217 -19.12 -27.77 11.01
CA ILE A 217 -20.11 -28.87 10.98
C ILE A 217 -20.98 -28.75 9.72
N ASN A 218 -21.54 -27.56 9.46
CA ASN A 218 -22.34 -27.32 8.26
C ASN A 218 -21.55 -27.50 6.94
N LEU A 219 -20.24 -27.27 6.97
CA LEU A 219 -19.34 -27.54 5.85
C LEU A 219 -19.15 -29.05 5.62
N ARG A 220 -19.03 -29.83 6.69
CA ARG A 220 -18.96 -31.30 6.61
C ARG A 220 -20.27 -31.89 6.06
N ASP A 221 -21.41 -31.35 6.47
CA ASP A 221 -22.75 -31.73 5.99
C ASP A 221 -23.01 -31.35 4.53
N GLY A 222 -22.12 -30.57 3.90
CA GLY A 222 -22.30 -30.08 2.53
C GLY A 222 -23.30 -28.93 2.37
N LYS A 223 -23.79 -28.35 3.48
CA LYS A 223 -24.69 -27.16 3.47
C LYS A 223 -23.94 -25.86 3.12
N ARG A 224 -22.61 -25.85 3.23
CA ARG A 224 -21.72 -24.72 2.93
C ARG A 224 -20.64 -25.14 1.94
N SER A 225 -20.07 -24.17 1.25
CA SER A 225 -18.91 -24.35 0.36
C SER A 225 -17.60 -24.03 1.08
N THR A 226 -16.51 -24.61 0.58
CA THR A 226 -15.14 -24.30 1.03
C THR A 226 -14.71 -22.90 0.57
N ASP A 227 -13.76 -22.33 1.28
CA ASP A 227 -13.21 -21.02 0.96
C ASP A 227 -12.15 -21.12 -0.14
N ASP A 228 -12.23 -20.21 -1.10
CA ASP A 228 -11.21 -20.04 -2.13
C ASP A 228 -10.19 -18.99 -1.67
N ILE A 229 -8.95 -19.41 -1.43
CA ILE A 229 -7.86 -18.55 -0.95
C ILE A 229 -7.51 -17.46 -1.99
N ASP A 230 -7.75 -17.74 -3.26
CA ASP A 230 -7.35 -16.89 -4.38
C ASP A 230 -8.40 -15.83 -4.72
N HIS A 231 -9.62 -15.99 -4.18
CA HIS A 231 -10.65 -14.96 -4.19
C HIS A 231 -10.08 -13.63 -3.68
N LEU A 232 -10.25 -12.52 -4.41
CA LEU A 232 -9.77 -11.20 -3.95
C LEU A 232 -10.48 -10.70 -2.70
N GLY A 233 -11.66 -11.24 -2.44
CA GLY A 233 -12.30 -11.15 -1.14
C GLY A 233 -11.71 -12.15 -0.14
N ASN A 234 -10.47 -12.62 -0.27
CA ASN A 234 -9.65 -13.34 0.73
C ASN A 234 -8.22 -12.80 0.79
N ARG A 235 -7.87 -11.96 -0.19
CA ARG A 235 -6.59 -11.25 -0.28
C ARG A 235 -6.79 -9.77 0.06
N ARG A 236 -5.78 -9.17 0.66
CA ARG A 236 -5.84 -7.77 1.12
C ARG A 236 -4.57 -7.02 0.75
N ILE A 237 -4.75 -5.78 0.34
CA ILE A 237 -3.67 -4.83 0.10
C ILE A 237 -3.19 -4.24 1.42
N ARG A 238 -1.87 -4.25 1.63
CA ARG A 238 -1.22 -3.52 2.72
C ARG A 238 -0.57 -2.26 2.17
N THR A 239 -1.05 -1.10 2.60
CA THR A 239 -0.49 0.19 2.22
C THR A 239 0.87 0.43 2.88
N VAL A 240 1.64 1.39 2.36
CA VAL A 240 2.93 1.80 2.95
C VAL A 240 2.76 2.22 4.41
N GLY A 241 1.69 2.97 4.72
CA GLY A 241 1.39 3.44 6.07
C GLY A 241 1.16 2.30 7.05
N GLU A 242 0.41 1.26 6.66
CA GLU A 242 0.18 0.10 7.52
C GLU A 242 1.44 -0.72 7.78
N GLN A 243 2.24 -0.95 6.73
CA GLN A 243 3.49 -1.70 6.86
C GLN A 243 4.49 -0.96 7.75
N LEU A 244 4.62 0.35 7.56
CA LEU A 244 5.45 1.20 8.40
C LEU A 244 4.94 1.21 9.85
N SER A 245 3.64 1.35 10.06
CA SER A 245 3.02 1.32 11.39
C SER A 245 3.32 0.00 12.13
N ALA A 246 3.24 -1.13 11.44
CA ALA A 246 3.60 -2.43 12.03
C ALA A 246 5.08 -2.49 12.48
N GLN A 247 6.01 -2.00 11.65
CA GLN A 247 7.44 -1.94 12.01
C GLN A 247 7.71 -0.94 13.14
N MET A 248 7.05 0.22 13.11
CA MET A 248 7.13 1.22 14.16
C MET A 248 6.61 0.69 15.50
N ASN A 249 5.50 -0.04 15.52
CA ASN A 249 4.95 -0.67 16.72
C ASN A 249 5.93 -1.69 17.34
N LEU A 250 6.65 -2.45 16.50
CA LEU A 250 7.74 -3.31 16.97
C LEU A 250 8.87 -2.49 17.61
N GLY A 251 9.25 -1.38 16.97
CA GLY A 251 10.24 -0.43 17.47
C GLY A 251 9.83 0.17 18.83
N PHE A 252 8.59 0.62 18.97
CA PHE A 252 8.03 1.16 20.20
C PHE A 252 7.93 0.11 21.30
N THR A 253 7.58 -1.13 20.98
CA THR A 253 7.54 -2.22 21.96
C THR A 253 8.92 -2.51 22.55
N ARG A 254 9.97 -2.48 21.72
CA ARG A 254 11.36 -2.61 22.18
C ARG A 254 11.77 -1.42 23.04
N MET A 255 11.47 -0.21 22.59
CA MET A 255 11.74 1.02 23.35
C MET A 255 11.04 1.02 24.70
N ALA A 256 9.76 0.63 24.77
CA ALA A 256 9.00 0.54 26.01
C ALA A 256 9.61 -0.45 27.00
N ARG A 257 10.19 -1.56 26.52
CA ARG A 257 10.93 -2.50 27.38
C ARG A 257 12.18 -1.86 27.96
N THR A 258 13.01 -1.23 27.12
CA THR A 258 14.23 -0.54 27.57
C THR A 258 13.93 0.61 28.53
N ILE A 259 12.85 1.35 28.31
CA ILE A 259 12.38 2.39 29.22
C ILE A 259 12.00 1.77 30.57
N LYS A 260 11.21 0.69 30.60
CA LYS A 260 10.84 -0.01 31.84
C LYS A 260 12.06 -0.51 32.60
N GLU A 261 13.04 -1.08 31.91
CA GLU A 261 14.29 -1.55 32.52
C GLU A 261 15.09 -0.38 33.13
N ARG A 262 15.20 0.75 32.43
CA ARG A 262 15.88 1.96 32.94
C ARG A 262 15.15 2.59 34.11
N MET A 263 13.82 2.64 34.07
CA MET A 263 12.99 3.17 35.15
C MET A 263 13.11 2.32 36.43
N ASN A 264 13.27 1.00 36.29
CA ASN A 264 13.48 0.11 37.45
C ASN A 264 14.89 0.22 38.06
N LEU A 265 15.88 0.69 37.30
CA LEU A 265 17.28 0.77 37.73
C LEU A 265 17.70 2.16 38.25
N GLY A 266 16.96 3.22 37.93
CA GLY A 266 17.34 4.60 38.28
C GLY A 266 16.62 5.15 39.52
N ASP A 267 17.30 6.03 40.25
CA ASP A 267 16.70 6.81 41.33
C ASP A 267 15.63 7.77 40.76
N SER A 268 14.42 7.67 41.30
CA SER A 268 13.19 8.23 40.74
C SER A 268 13.13 9.77 40.71
N GLU A 269 14.04 10.47 41.38
CA GLU A 269 13.99 11.94 41.54
C GLU A 269 14.67 12.75 40.41
N THR A 270 15.50 12.12 39.55
CA THR A 270 16.33 12.87 38.56
C THR A 270 16.07 12.52 37.10
N LEU A 271 15.28 11.50 36.81
CA LEU A 271 15.09 11.02 35.44
C LEU A 271 14.16 11.93 34.64
N THR A 272 14.67 12.55 33.56
CA THR A 272 13.83 13.26 32.59
C THR A 272 13.39 12.33 31.44
N PRO A 273 12.24 12.57 30.79
CA PRO A 273 11.80 11.76 29.64
C PRO A 273 12.80 11.74 28.47
N GLN A 274 13.61 12.79 28.31
CA GLN A 274 14.64 12.87 27.27
C GLN A 274 15.74 11.83 27.48
N ASP A 275 16.08 11.52 28.74
CA ASP A 275 17.12 10.54 29.09
C ASP A 275 16.66 9.09 28.83
N LEU A 276 15.35 8.86 28.84
CA LEU A 276 14.74 7.55 28.63
C LEU A 276 14.57 7.20 27.15
N ILE A 277 14.42 8.21 26.28
CA ILE A 277 14.10 8.00 24.86
C ILE A 277 15.36 8.01 23.99
N ASN A 278 15.60 6.91 23.27
CA ASN A 278 16.66 6.83 22.28
C ASN A 278 16.12 6.98 20.85
N ALA A 279 16.31 8.15 20.23
CA ALA A 279 15.86 8.43 18.87
C ALA A 279 16.49 7.49 17.81
N ARG A 280 17.73 7.03 18.02
CA ARG A 280 18.42 6.15 17.05
C ARG A 280 17.69 4.83 16.84
N ALA A 281 17.02 4.32 17.88
CA ALA A 281 16.26 3.08 17.77
C ALA A 281 15.10 3.21 16.75
N ILE A 282 14.43 4.37 16.71
CA ILE A 282 13.36 4.65 15.77
C ILE A 282 13.92 4.92 14.37
N THR A 283 14.95 5.76 14.25
CA THR A 283 15.57 6.07 12.96
C THR A 283 16.11 4.81 12.29
N SER A 284 16.66 3.87 13.05
CA SER A 284 17.10 2.58 12.53
C SER A 284 15.95 1.79 11.90
N VAL A 285 14.77 1.74 12.55
CA VAL A 285 13.60 1.01 12.01
C VAL A 285 13.13 1.63 10.69
N ILE A 286 13.07 2.97 10.62
CA ILE A 286 12.69 3.70 9.41
C ILE A 286 13.69 3.44 8.27
N ASN A 287 14.98 3.55 8.56
CA ASN A 287 16.04 3.32 7.57
C ASN A 287 16.05 1.88 7.08
N THR A 288 15.82 0.90 7.96
CA THR A 288 15.69 -0.51 7.54
C THR A 288 14.47 -0.71 6.65
N PHE A 289 13.33 -0.10 7.00
CA PHE A 289 12.11 -0.21 6.20
C PHE A 289 12.28 0.36 4.79
N PHE A 290 12.75 1.60 4.65
CA PHE A 290 12.90 2.23 3.33
C PHE A 290 14.17 1.79 2.58
N GLY A 291 15.23 1.38 3.27
CA GLY A 291 16.51 1.04 2.64
C GLY A 291 16.65 -0.44 2.25
N THR A 292 16.02 -1.37 2.99
CA THR A 292 16.25 -2.82 2.79
C THR A 292 15.00 -3.63 2.47
N SER A 293 13.81 -3.06 2.58
CA SER A 293 12.58 -3.77 2.25
C SER A 293 12.52 -4.12 0.77
N GLN A 294 12.12 -5.35 0.44
CA GLN A 294 11.90 -5.81 -0.94
C GLN A 294 10.84 -4.98 -1.69
N LEU A 295 9.93 -4.34 -0.95
CA LEU A 295 8.87 -3.50 -1.51
C LEU A 295 9.32 -2.04 -1.71
N SER A 296 10.45 -1.64 -1.11
CA SER A 296 11.06 -0.34 -1.34
C SER A 296 12.07 -0.46 -2.47
N GLN A 297 11.63 -0.19 -3.69
CA GLN A 297 12.43 -0.35 -4.90
C GLN A 297 12.71 1.01 -5.53
N PHE A 298 13.81 1.11 -6.29
CA PHE A 298 14.04 2.28 -7.13
C PHE A 298 12.90 2.44 -8.12
N MET A 299 12.37 3.66 -8.21
CA MET A 299 11.28 3.96 -9.12
C MET A 299 11.77 3.81 -10.56
N ASP A 300 11.06 3.02 -11.35
CA ASP A 300 11.17 3.02 -12.82
C ASP A 300 10.67 4.37 -13.36
N GLN A 301 11.61 5.17 -13.84
CA GLN A 301 11.43 6.51 -14.39
C GLN A 301 11.91 6.57 -15.84
N THR A 302 11.81 5.45 -16.56
CA THR A 302 12.13 5.42 -17.99
C THR A 302 11.27 6.42 -18.75
N ASN A 303 9.94 6.39 -18.51
CA ASN A 303 8.96 7.32 -19.07
C ASN A 303 7.77 7.52 -18.10
N PRO A 304 6.83 8.45 -18.39
CA PRO A 304 5.73 8.77 -17.48
C PRO A 304 4.78 7.59 -17.21
N LEU A 305 4.59 6.70 -18.19
CA LEU A 305 3.76 5.51 -18.06
C LEU A 305 4.41 4.47 -17.12
N ALA A 306 5.73 4.26 -17.25
CA ALA A 306 6.49 3.38 -16.37
C ALA A 306 6.38 3.83 -14.92
N GLU A 307 6.50 5.14 -14.67
CA GLU A 307 6.36 5.72 -13.33
C GLU A 307 4.95 5.49 -12.77
N LEU A 308 3.90 5.80 -13.54
CA LEU A 308 2.51 5.66 -13.10
C LEU A 308 2.16 4.18 -12.82
N THR A 309 2.53 3.28 -13.72
CA THR A 309 2.26 1.84 -13.58
C THR A 309 3.03 1.22 -12.42
N HIS A 310 4.27 1.67 -12.16
CA HIS A 310 5.05 1.20 -11.03
C HIS A 310 4.43 1.63 -9.69
N LYS A 311 3.92 2.85 -9.58
CA LYS A 311 3.19 3.32 -8.38
C LYS A 311 1.88 2.54 -8.13
N ARG A 312 1.26 2.02 -9.19
CA ARG A 312 0.00 1.25 -9.15
C ARG A 312 0.22 -0.28 -9.14
N ARG A 313 1.47 -0.72 -9.00
CA ARG A 313 1.85 -2.13 -9.02
C ARG A 313 1.52 -2.82 -7.70
N MET A 314 0.97 -4.02 -7.81
CA MET A 314 0.64 -4.92 -6.71
C MET A 314 1.61 -6.10 -6.70
N SER A 315 2.08 -6.49 -5.52
CA SER A 315 3.00 -7.62 -5.34
C SER A 315 2.46 -8.58 -4.28
N ALA A 316 2.34 -9.86 -4.64
CA ALA A 316 2.09 -10.94 -3.69
C ALA A 316 3.36 -11.35 -2.92
N LEU A 317 4.53 -10.87 -3.35
CA LEU A 317 5.83 -11.10 -2.72
C LEU A 317 6.08 -10.09 -1.60
N GLY A 318 6.84 -10.50 -0.58
CA GLY A 318 7.30 -9.63 0.51
C GLY A 318 6.95 -10.17 1.91
N PRO A 319 7.21 -9.39 2.96
CA PRO A 319 6.99 -9.83 4.34
C PRO A 319 5.51 -10.08 4.63
N GLY A 320 5.19 -11.33 4.97
CA GLY A 320 3.81 -11.80 5.18
C GLY A 320 3.06 -12.19 3.90
N GLY A 321 3.71 -12.11 2.74
CA GLY A 321 3.21 -12.62 1.47
C GLY A 321 3.81 -13.99 1.12
N LEU A 322 3.77 -14.32 -0.17
CA LEU A 322 4.32 -15.56 -0.72
C LEU A 322 5.80 -15.39 -1.09
N THR A 323 6.53 -16.51 -1.11
CA THR A 323 7.83 -16.59 -1.77
C THR A 323 7.67 -17.22 -3.15
N ARG A 324 8.58 -16.92 -4.08
CA ARG A 324 8.52 -17.43 -5.46
C ARG A 324 8.41 -18.96 -5.53
N GLU A 325 9.15 -19.65 -4.66
CA GLU A 325 9.20 -21.12 -4.59
C GLU A 325 7.94 -21.74 -3.98
N ARG A 326 7.25 -21.02 -3.08
CA ARG A 326 6.02 -21.50 -2.46
C ARG A 326 4.77 -21.17 -3.27
N ALA A 327 4.88 -20.26 -4.24
CA ALA A 327 3.77 -19.88 -5.08
C ALA A 327 3.52 -20.94 -6.15
N GLY A 328 2.51 -21.78 -5.91
CA GLY A 328 2.01 -22.77 -6.87
C GLY A 328 1.35 -22.15 -8.09
N PHE A 329 0.82 -23.01 -8.97
CA PHE A 329 0.15 -22.60 -10.20
C PHE A 329 -1.15 -21.82 -9.94
N GLU A 330 -1.97 -22.29 -9.00
CA GLU A 330 -3.29 -21.72 -8.67
C GLU A 330 -3.22 -20.21 -8.35
N VAL A 331 -2.26 -19.80 -7.51
CA VAL A 331 -2.07 -18.41 -7.10
C VAL A 331 -1.67 -17.49 -8.27
N ARG A 332 -0.97 -18.04 -9.27
CA ARG A 332 -0.47 -17.29 -10.44
C ARG A 332 -1.54 -17.16 -11.53
N ASP A 333 -2.56 -18.00 -11.49
CA ASP A 333 -3.62 -18.01 -12.49
C ASP A 333 -4.58 -16.81 -12.30
N ILE A 334 -5.36 -16.53 -13.34
CA ILE A 334 -6.31 -15.43 -13.34
C ILE A 334 -7.62 -15.92 -12.72
N HIS A 335 -7.98 -15.35 -11.57
CA HIS A 335 -9.26 -15.60 -10.92
C HIS A 335 -10.35 -14.67 -11.46
N TYR A 336 -11.59 -15.14 -11.56
CA TYR A 336 -12.73 -14.32 -12.01
C TYR A 336 -12.99 -13.04 -11.16
N THR A 337 -12.47 -12.98 -9.93
CA THR A 337 -12.60 -11.79 -9.06
C THR A 337 -11.65 -10.67 -9.46
N HIS A 338 -10.63 -10.96 -10.27
CA HIS A 338 -9.72 -9.97 -10.82
C HIS A 338 -10.44 -8.99 -11.74
N TYR A 339 -11.61 -9.36 -12.28
CA TYR A 339 -12.43 -8.53 -13.15
C TYR A 339 -12.65 -7.13 -12.57
N GLY A 340 -12.19 -6.11 -13.29
CA GLY A 340 -12.31 -4.71 -12.88
C GLY A 340 -11.40 -4.27 -11.73
N ARG A 341 -10.56 -5.16 -11.19
CA ARG A 341 -9.72 -4.94 -9.99
C ARG A 341 -8.23 -5.05 -10.31
N LEU A 342 -7.81 -6.19 -10.84
CA LEU A 342 -6.43 -6.47 -11.25
C LEU A 342 -6.40 -6.78 -12.74
N CYS A 343 -5.49 -6.13 -13.46
CA CYS A 343 -5.36 -6.32 -14.89
C CYS A 343 -4.91 -7.75 -15.20
N PRO A 344 -5.64 -8.50 -16.04
CA PRO A 344 -5.25 -9.85 -16.42
C PRO A 344 -4.08 -9.89 -17.41
N ILE A 345 -3.81 -8.78 -18.12
CA ILE A 345 -2.82 -8.68 -19.19
C ILE A 345 -1.47 -8.17 -18.67
N GLU A 346 -1.47 -7.13 -17.81
CA GLU A 346 -0.23 -6.49 -17.36
C GLU A 346 0.40 -7.24 -16.17
N THR A 347 1.31 -8.16 -16.49
CA THR A 347 2.19 -8.86 -15.55
C THR A 347 3.59 -8.98 -16.17
N PRO A 348 4.68 -8.95 -15.37
CA PRO A 348 6.00 -9.26 -15.89
C PRO A 348 6.08 -10.71 -16.38
N GLU A 349 6.88 -10.91 -17.42
CA GLU A 349 7.23 -12.23 -17.93
C GLU A 349 8.25 -12.95 -17.00
N GLY A 350 8.33 -14.27 -17.13
CA GLY A 350 9.29 -15.08 -16.40
C GLY A 350 8.83 -15.46 -14.98
N PRO A 351 9.76 -15.57 -14.00
CA PRO A 351 9.46 -16.19 -12.70
C PRO A 351 8.39 -15.49 -11.85
N ASN A 352 8.10 -14.21 -12.13
CA ASN A 352 7.16 -13.38 -11.38
C ASN A 352 5.75 -13.34 -12.00
N ILE A 353 5.50 -14.08 -13.08
CA ILE A 353 4.18 -14.11 -13.73
C ILE A 353 3.07 -14.45 -12.72
N GLY A 354 2.01 -13.65 -12.72
CA GLY A 354 0.86 -13.79 -11.80
C GLY A 354 1.11 -13.37 -10.35
N LEU A 355 2.36 -13.12 -9.95
CA LEU A 355 2.72 -12.66 -8.60
C LEU A 355 2.82 -11.14 -8.49
N ILE A 356 3.00 -10.48 -9.63
CA ILE A 356 3.01 -9.04 -9.77
C ILE A 356 1.93 -8.68 -10.77
N SER A 357 1.00 -7.83 -10.36
CA SER A 357 -0.12 -7.40 -11.20
C SER A 357 -0.28 -5.89 -11.10
N SER A 358 -1.02 -5.32 -12.05
CA SER A 358 -1.32 -3.88 -12.08
C SER A 358 -2.78 -3.65 -11.70
N LEU A 359 -3.06 -2.57 -10.96
CA LEU A 359 -4.45 -2.17 -10.69
C LEU A 359 -5.14 -1.74 -11.98
N CYS A 360 -6.40 -2.15 -12.14
CA CYS A 360 -7.24 -1.68 -13.25
C CYS A 360 -7.48 -0.16 -13.17
N VAL A 361 -7.92 0.45 -14.28
CA VAL A 361 -8.09 1.92 -14.39
C VAL A 361 -8.99 2.49 -13.29
N LEU A 362 -10.17 1.88 -13.09
CA LEU A 362 -11.20 2.37 -12.16
C LEU A 362 -11.19 1.68 -10.79
N ALA A 363 -10.27 0.74 -10.57
CA ALA A 363 -10.15 0.04 -9.30
C ALA A 363 -9.72 1.00 -8.18
N ARG A 364 -10.31 0.83 -6.99
CA ARG A 364 -9.93 1.55 -5.77
C ARG A 364 -9.70 0.59 -4.61
N VAL A 365 -8.91 1.03 -3.64
CA VAL A 365 -8.71 0.29 -2.38
C VAL A 365 -9.56 0.95 -1.31
N ASN A 366 -10.41 0.17 -0.64
CA ASN A 366 -11.24 0.68 0.45
C ASN A 366 -10.45 0.80 1.76
N GLU A 367 -11.08 1.35 2.81
CA GLU A 367 -10.47 1.55 4.13
C GLU A 367 -9.98 0.23 4.76
N PHE A 368 -10.64 -0.89 4.43
CA PHE A 368 -10.26 -2.22 4.90
C PHE A 368 -9.17 -2.87 4.04
N GLY A 369 -8.67 -2.22 2.98
CA GLY A 369 -7.62 -2.76 2.11
C GLY A 369 -8.10 -3.75 1.05
N PHE A 370 -9.40 -3.89 0.81
CA PHE A 370 -9.95 -4.69 -0.28
C PHE A 370 -10.08 -3.84 -1.55
N ILE A 371 -9.94 -4.49 -2.71
CA ILE A 371 -10.08 -3.82 -4.00
C ILE A 371 -11.56 -3.83 -4.41
N GLU A 372 -12.06 -2.66 -4.74
CA GLU A 372 -13.42 -2.44 -5.24
C GLU A 372 -13.38 -1.92 -6.66
N THR A 373 -14.43 -2.22 -7.41
CA THR A 373 -14.62 -1.75 -8.77
C THR A 373 -16.01 -1.11 -8.90
N PRO A 374 -16.17 -0.03 -9.68
CA PRO A 374 -17.44 0.68 -9.76
C PRO A 374 -18.41 0.01 -10.73
N TYR A 375 -19.67 -0.02 -10.34
CA TYR A 375 -20.79 -0.47 -11.16
C TYR A 375 -21.92 0.55 -11.14
N ARG A 376 -22.71 0.61 -12.21
CA ARG A 376 -23.95 1.41 -12.24
C ARG A 376 -25.11 0.56 -11.75
N LYS A 377 -25.90 1.09 -10.83
CA LYS A 377 -27.06 0.39 -10.26
C LYS A 377 -28.21 0.31 -11.27
N VAL A 378 -28.85 -0.84 -11.34
CA VAL A 378 -30.06 -1.11 -12.13
C VAL A 378 -31.22 -1.34 -11.16
N GLU A 379 -32.34 -0.66 -11.37
CA GLU A 379 -33.55 -0.82 -10.58
C GLU A 379 -34.73 -1.11 -11.51
N ASN A 380 -35.40 -2.26 -11.30
CA ASN A 380 -36.56 -2.71 -12.10
C ASN A 380 -36.31 -2.65 -13.62
N GLY A 381 -35.13 -3.14 -14.07
CA GLY A 381 -34.73 -3.15 -15.47
C GLY A 381 -34.40 -1.78 -16.08
N LYS A 382 -34.33 -0.72 -15.26
CA LYS A 382 -33.91 0.62 -15.66
C LYS A 382 -32.55 0.97 -15.09
N LEU A 383 -31.67 1.48 -15.95
CA LEU A 383 -30.35 1.93 -15.57
C LEU A 383 -30.40 3.27 -14.84
N THR A 384 -29.74 3.35 -13.68
CA THR A 384 -29.61 4.58 -12.91
C THR A 384 -28.27 5.29 -13.18
N ASN A 385 -28.14 6.53 -12.72
CA ASN A 385 -26.87 7.27 -12.72
C ASN A 385 -26.06 7.07 -11.43
N LYS A 386 -26.55 6.23 -10.49
CA LYS A 386 -25.86 5.96 -9.24
C LYS A 386 -24.75 4.94 -9.47
N ILE A 387 -23.52 5.33 -9.14
CA ILE A 387 -22.35 4.45 -9.18
C ILE A 387 -22.11 3.93 -7.77
N GLU A 388 -22.05 2.61 -7.62
CA GLU A 388 -21.72 1.93 -6.38
C GLU A 388 -20.48 1.07 -6.61
N TYR A 389 -19.55 1.11 -5.65
CA TYR A 389 -18.32 0.32 -5.70
C TYR A 389 -18.54 -0.96 -4.93
N LEU A 390 -18.31 -2.08 -5.59
CA LEU A 390 -18.53 -3.40 -5.00
C LEU A 390 -17.20 -4.07 -4.69
N SER A 391 -17.10 -4.64 -3.48
CA SER A 391 -16.02 -5.56 -3.13
C SER A 391 -16.21 -6.89 -3.87
N ALA A 392 -15.19 -7.73 -3.94
CA ALA A 392 -15.30 -9.04 -4.58
C ALA A 392 -16.40 -9.91 -3.94
N ASP A 393 -16.57 -9.84 -2.61
CA ASP A 393 -17.61 -10.59 -1.89
C ASP A 393 -19.03 -10.09 -2.22
N ASP A 394 -19.20 -8.79 -2.44
CA ASP A 394 -20.51 -8.20 -2.74
C ASP A 394 -20.90 -8.45 -4.20
N GLU A 395 -19.90 -8.37 -5.09
CA GLU A 395 -20.05 -8.70 -6.51
C GLU A 395 -20.49 -10.17 -6.72
N GLU A 396 -19.96 -11.10 -5.93
CA GLU A 396 -20.30 -12.53 -6.06
C GLU A 396 -21.80 -12.82 -5.90
N ARG A 397 -22.49 -12.00 -5.10
CA ARG A 397 -23.94 -12.12 -4.82
C ARG A 397 -24.81 -11.40 -5.84
N ALA A 398 -24.21 -10.50 -6.62
CA ALA A 398 -24.90 -9.66 -7.57
C ALA A 398 -24.96 -10.29 -8.97
N VAL A 399 -26.00 -9.94 -9.73
CA VAL A 399 -26.14 -10.28 -11.15
C VAL A 399 -25.76 -9.04 -11.96
N ILE A 400 -24.66 -9.13 -12.71
CA ILE A 400 -24.03 -7.98 -13.37
C ILE A 400 -24.08 -8.12 -14.89
N ALA A 401 -24.65 -7.14 -15.57
CA ALA A 401 -24.63 -7.06 -17.03
C ALA A 401 -23.31 -6.48 -17.55
N GLN A 402 -22.91 -6.92 -18.75
CA GLN A 402 -21.73 -6.39 -19.44
C GLN A 402 -21.96 -4.96 -19.95
N PHE A 403 -20.88 -4.17 -20.05
CA PHE A 403 -20.92 -2.79 -20.57
C PHE A 403 -21.62 -2.65 -21.94
N ASN A 404 -21.46 -3.64 -22.82
CA ASN A 404 -21.99 -3.64 -24.19
C ASN A 404 -23.48 -4.07 -24.29
N ALA A 405 -24.17 -4.26 -23.16
CA ALA A 405 -25.58 -4.61 -23.16
C ALA A 405 -26.42 -3.53 -23.88
N PRO A 406 -27.33 -3.91 -24.80
CA PRO A 406 -28.08 -2.94 -25.60
C PRO A 406 -29.11 -2.20 -24.74
N ILE A 407 -28.88 -0.89 -24.54
CA ILE A 407 -29.73 0.01 -23.77
C ILE A 407 -30.42 1.00 -24.70
N ASP A 408 -31.67 1.32 -24.40
CA ASP A 408 -32.42 2.42 -25.02
C ASP A 408 -32.05 3.75 -24.33
N GLN A 409 -31.57 4.71 -25.11
CA GLN A 409 -31.06 5.99 -24.60
C GLN A 409 -32.18 6.90 -24.06
N GLU A 410 -33.41 6.77 -24.55
CA GLU A 410 -34.53 7.60 -24.10
C GLU A 410 -35.12 7.08 -22.78
N THR A 411 -35.32 5.75 -22.71
CA THR A 411 -35.98 5.12 -21.56
C THR A 411 -35.01 4.64 -20.48
N ASN A 412 -33.71 4.53 -20.81
CA ASN A 412 -32.66 3.88 -20.01
C ASN A 412 -32.99 2.42 -19.63
N LYS A 413 -33.80 1.72 -20.45
CA LYS A 413 -34.13 0.31 -20.27
C LYS A 413 -33.33 -0.58 -21.23
N PHE A 414 -33.21 -1.86 -20.87
CA PHE A 414 -32.64 -2.87 -21.76
C PHE A 414 -33.55 -3.12 -22.97
N LYS A 415 -32.96 -3.22 -24.16
CA LYS A 415 -33.70 -3.46 -25.42
C LYS A 415 -34.11 -4.91 -25.66
N ARG A 416 -33.43 -5.86 -25.00
CA ARG A 416 -33.66 -7.30 -25.16
C ARG A 416 -34.28 -7.89 -23.90
N ASP A 417 -35.08 -8.93 -24.09
CA ASP A 417 -35.71 -9.68 -23.01
C ASP A 417 -34.72 -10.54 -22.23
N LEU A 418 -33.64 -10.99 -22.90
CA LEU A 418 -32.55 -11.75 -22.30
C LEU A 418 -31.22 -11.04 -22.52
N ILE A 419 -30.56 -10.71 -21.42
CA ILE A 419 -29.27 -10.01 -21.40
C ILE A 419 -28.20 -10.95 -20.88
N LYS A 420 -27.02 -10.91 -21.50
CA LYS A 420 -25.84 -11.62 -21.02
C LYS A 420 -25.36 -10.99 -19.72
N VAL A 421 -25.32 -11.78 -18.67
CA VAL A 421 -24.88 -11.38 -17.34
C VAL A 421 -23.78 -12.30 -16.86
N ARG A 422 -22.99 -11.78 -15.93
CA ARG A 422 -22.02 -12.55 -15.17
C ARG A 422 -22.54 -12.74 -13.75
N GLN A 423 -22.46 -13.97 -13.27
CA GLN A 423 -22.67 -14.31 -11.88
C GLN A 423 -21.57 -15.31 -11.47
N ARG A 424 -20.71 -14.93 -10.52
CA ARG A 424 -19.50 -15.69 -10.19
C ARG A 424 -18.60 -15.90 -11.41
N SER A 425 -18.24 -17.15 -11.71
CA SER A 425 -17.49 -17.57 -12.90
C SER A 425 -18.35 -17.74 -14.14
N ASP A 426 -19.68 -17.78 -13.99
CA ASP A 426 -20.58 -18.22 -15.05
C ASP A 426 -21.16 -17.04 -15.84
N PHE A 427 -21.32 -17.26 -17.14
CA PHE A 427 -21.98 -16.33 -18.05
C PHE A 427 -23.39 -16.86 -18.37
N LEU A 428 -24.40 -16.19 -17.82
CA LEU A 428 -25.80 -16.59 -17.90
C LEU A 428 -26.61 -15.60 -18.76
N LEU A 429 -27.82 -16.01 -19.13
CA LEU A 429 -28.83 -15.12 -19.69
C LEU A 429 -29.87 -14.84 -18.62
N ALA A 430 -30.12 -13.57 -18.33
CA ALA A 430 -31.05 -13.15 -17.31
C ALA A 430 -32.04 -12.10 -17.85
N ASN A 431 -33.23 -12.07 -17.24
CA ASN A 431 -34.23 -11.05 -17.54
C ASN A 431 -33.78 -9.69 -16.98
N PRO A 432 -34.10 -8.57 -17.65
CA PRO A 432 -33.81 -7.21 -17.20
C PRO A 432 -34.13 -6.92 -15.73
N GLU A 433 -35.20 -7.52 -15.20
CA GLU A 433 -35.66 -7.30 -13.82
C GLU A 433 -34.75 -7.91 -12.75
N SER A 434 -34.07 -9.01 -13.08
CA SER A 434 -33.12 -9.67 -12.17
C SER A 434 -31.73 -9.03 -12.13
N ILE A 435 -31.44 -8.12 -13.07
CA ILE A 435 -30.15 -7.45 -13.19
C ILE A 435 -30.07 -6.36 -12.13
N GLN A 436 -29.01 -6.40 -11.32
CA GLN A 436 -28.81 -5.41 -10.25
C GLN A 436 -27.78 -4.35 -10.63
N TYR A 437 -26.82 -4.69 -11.48
CA TYR A 437 -25.72 -3.81 -11.84
C TYR A 437 -25.29 -3.97 -13.30
N ILE A 438 -24.61 -2.96 -13.84
CA ILE A 438 -23.89 -3.01 -15.11
C ILE A 438 -22.52 -2.33 -14.97
N ASP A 439 -21.55 -2.79 -15.74
CA ASP A 439 -20.23 -2.16 -15.89
C ASP A 439 -20.31 -0.66 -16.21
N VAL A 440 -19.33 0.12 -15.73
CA VAL A 440 -19.26 1.58 -15.95
C VAL A 440 -18.56 1.93 -17.25
N ALA A 441 -17.48 1.23 -17.58
CA ALA A 441 -16.66 1.50 -18.75
C ALA A 441 -16.08 0.21 -19.34
N SER A 442 -15.82 0.19 -20.66
CA SER A 442 -15.20 -0.96 -21.33
C SER A 442 -13.75 -1.20 -20.88
N ASN A 443 -12.99 -0.14 -20.62
CA ASN A 443 -11.59 -0.22 -20.18
C ASN A 443 -11.43 -0.48 -18.67
N GLN A 444 -12.52 -0.66 -17.93
CA GLN A 444 -12.45 -0.90 -16.49
C GLN A 444 -11.74 -2.22 -16.13
N ILE A 445 -11.68 -3.18 -17.08
CA ILE A 445 -11.09 -4.51 -16.91
C ILE A 445 -9.57 -4.55 -17.12
N VAL A 446 -8.97 -3.47 -17.64
CA VAL A 446 -7.55 -3.38 -17.96
C VAL A 446 -6.85 -2.32 -17.11
N SER A 447 -5.52 -2.37 -17.08
CA SER A 447 -4.67 -1.36 -16.45
C SER A 447 -4.46 -0.14 -17.34
N ALA A 448 -3.80 0.88 -16.79
CA ALA A 448 -3.44 2.09 -17.54
C ALA A 448 -2.60 1.78 -18.79
N ALA A 449 -1.60 0.90 -18.70
CA ALA A 449 -0.76 0.53 -19.85
C ALA A 449 -1.56 -0.22 -20.93
N ALA A 450 -2.28 -1.27 -20.55
CA ALA A 450 -3.09 -2.03 -21.51
C ALA A 450 -4.20 -1.16 -22.14
N SER A 451 -4.74 -0.18 -21.41
CA SER A 451 -5.75 0.76 -21.94
C SER A 451 -5.21 1.76 -22.96
N LEU A 452 -3.89 1.88 -23.14
CA LEU A 452 -3.26 2.71 -24.18
C LEU A 452 -3.05 1.95 -25.50
N ILE A 453 -3.26 0.64 -25.53
CA ILE A 453 -3.14 -0.15 -26.75
C ILE A 453 -4.42 0.02 -27.58
N PRO A 454 -4.38 0.65 -28.76
CA PRO A 454 -5.54 0.71 -29.64
C PRO A 454 -5.83 -0.69 -30.22
N PHE A 455 -7.10 -0.99 -30.50
CA PHE A 455 -7.53 -2.28 -31.06
C PHE A 455 -7.16 -3.51 -30.22
N LEU A 456 -7.07 -3.33 -28.89
CA LEU A 456 -6.75 -4.40 -27.95
C LEU A 456 -7.67 -5.64 -28.11
N GLU A 457 -8.92 -5.43 -28.53
CA GLU A 457 -9.89 -6.49 -28.83
C GLU A 457 -9.52 -7.39 -30.01
N HIS A 458 -8.56 -6.97 -30.85
CA HIS A 458 -8.07 -7.71 -32.01
C HIS A 458 -6.70 -8.35 -31.78
N ASP A 459 -6.04 -8.03 -30.67
CA ASP A 459 -4.73 -8.56 -30.31
C ASP A 459 -4.86 -9.82 -29.44
N ASP A 460 -3.97 -10.78 -29.65
CA ASP A 460 -3.83 -11.91 -28.74
C ASP A 460 -3.35 -11.44 -27.36
N ALA A 461 -3.83 -12.09 -26.29
CA ALA A 461 -3.51 -11.70 -24.92
C ALA A 461 -2.01 -11.70 -24.62
N ASN A 462 -1.23 -12.63 -25.20
CA ASN A 462 0.22 -12.66 -24.97
C ASN A 462 0.92 -11.48 -25.66
N ARG A 463 0.44 -11.06 -26.83
CA ARG A 463 0.97 -9.89 -27.55
C ARG A 463 0.59 -8.60 -26.87
N ALA A 464 -0.62 -8.52 -26.33
CA ALA A 464 -1.03 -7.40 -25.49
C ALA A 464 -0.19 -7.30 -24.20
N LEU A 465 0.14 -8.44 -23.57
CA LEU A 465 1.02 -8.50 -22.41
C LEU A 465 2.42 -7.95 -22.76
N MET A 466 3.02 -8.44 -23.84
CA MET A 466 4.31 -7.96 -24.34
C MET A 466 4.25 -6.46 -24.65
N GLY A 467 3.22 -6.02 -25.38
CA GLY A 467 3.01 -4.61 -25.73
C GLY A 467 2.94 -3.70 -24.50
N SER A 468 2.14 -4.09 -23.49
CA SER A 468 2.02 -3.32 -22.24
C SER A 468 3.33 -3.24 -21.47
N ASN A 469 4.15 -4.31 -21.49
CA ASN A 469 5.46 -4.33 -20.85
C ASN A 469 6.49 -3.49 -21.62
N MET A 470 6.51 -3.58 -22.95
CA MET A 470 7.42 -2.85 -23.83
C MET A 470 7.16 -1.34 -23.81
N GLN A 471 5.90 -0.90 -23.71
CA GLN A 471 5.56 0.52 -23.57
C GLN A 471 6.25 1.19 -22.38
N ARG A 472 6.47 0.48 -21.27
CA ARG A 472 7.17 1.01 -20.08
C ARG A 472 8.68 1.18 -20.30
N GLN A 473 9.24 0.50 -21.30
CA GLN A 473 10.67 0.55 -21.62
C GLN A 473 11.00 1.59 -22.69
N ALA A 474 9.98 2.25 -23.28
CA ALA A 474 10.18 3.27 -24.29
C ALA A 474 10.94 4.47 -23.71
N VAL A 475 12.11 4.78 -24.28
CA VAL A 475 12.95 5.89 -23.84
C VAL A 475 12.47 7.20 -24.49
N PRO A 476 12.38 8.31 -23.74
CA PRO A 476 12.01 9.61 -24.28
C PRO A 476 12.97 10.09 -25.37
N ILE A 477 12.41 10.41 -26.54
CA ILE A 477 13.13 11.00 -27.68
C ILE A 477 13.08 12.53 -27.63
N ILE A 478 13.96 13.21 -28.38
CA ILE A 478 14.03 14.68 -28.40
C ILE A 478 12.72 15.30 -28.90
N GLN A 479 12.13 14.71 -29.94
CA GLN A 479 10.90 15.17 -30.59
C GLN A 479 9.82 14.08 -30.55
N PRO A 480 9.16 13.89 -29.39
CA PRO A 480 8.01 12.99 -29.31
C PRO A 480 6.83 13.57 -30.08
N GLU A 481 5.97 12.71 -30.60
CA GLU A 481 4.76 13.09 -31.32
C GLU A 481 3.57 12.34 -30.73
N ALA A 482 2.46 13.04 -30.49
CA ALA A 482 1.24 12.41 -30.02
C ALA A 482 0.80 11.29 -30.99
N PRO A 483 0.34 10.13 -30.47
CA PRO A 483 -0.06 9.02 -31.32
C PRO A 483 -1.24 9.42 -32.21
N ILE A 484 -1.14 9.18 -33.52
CA ILE A 484 -2.24 9.43 -34.47
C ILE A 484 -3.45 8.53 -34.14
N VAL A 485 -3.17 7.32 -33.69
CA VAL A 485 -4.16 6.32 -33.26
C VAL A 485 -4.00 6.09 -31.77
N GLY A 486 -4.78 6.82 -30.96
CA GLY A 486 -4.80 6.70 -29.50
C GLY A 486 -6.16 6.22 -28.96
N THR A 487 -6.24 6.04 -27.65
CA THR A 487 -7.47 5.58 -26.96
C THR A 487 -8.19 6.69 -26.18
N GLY A 488 -7.54 7.83 -25.97
CA GLY A 488 -8.00 8.94 -25.13
C GLY A 488 -7.49 8.86 -23.69
N MET A 489 -6.77 7.80 -23.32
CA MET A 489 -6.14 7.65 -22.01
C MET A 489 -4.81 8.42 -21.89
N GLU A 490 -4.21 8.80 -23.03
CA GLU A 490 -2.90 9.43 -23.13
C GLU A 490 -2.81 10.70 -22.28
N ARG A 491 -3.78 11.61 -22.42
CA ARG A 491 -3.85 12.85 -21.63
C ARG A 491 -3.93 12.57 -20.14
N LYS A 492 -4.75 11.61 -19.76
CA LYS A 492 -5.00 11.28 -18.35
C LYS A 492 -3.74 10.72 -17.70
N VAL A 493 -3.01 9.85 -18.41
CA VAL A 493 -1.73 9.30 -17.96
C VAL A 493 -0.65 10.37 -17.88
N ALA A 494 -0.54 11.26 -18.86
CA ALA A 494 0.43 12.34 -18.88
C ALA A 494 0.23 13.38 -17.75
N VAL A 495 -1.02 13.67 -17.41
CA VAL A 495 -1.37 14.57 -16.30
C VAL A 495 -1.17 13.88 -14.94
N ASP A 496 -1.74 12.69 -14.75
CA ASP A 496 -1.72 12.00 -13.46
C ASP A 496 -0.32 11.45 -13.09
N SER A 497 0.57 11.24 -14.06
CA SER A 497 1.98 10.89 -13.80
C SER A 497 2.77 12.02 -13.15
N GLY A 498 2.36 13.28 -13.34
CA GLY A 498 3.10 14.47 -12.91
C GLY A 498 4.25 14.86 -13.85
N ALA A 499 4.34 14.26 -15.03
CA ALA A 499 5.33 14.64 -16.03
C ALA A 499 5.06 16.02 -16.63
N THR A 500 3.77 16.34 -16.83
CA THR A 500 3.30 17.65 -17.30
C THR A 500 3.06 18.60 -16.13
N ILE A 501 3.25 19.91 -16.35
CA ILE A 501 2.91 20.93 -15.37
C ILE A 501 1.50 21.41 -15.64
N ILE A 502 0.61 21.32 -14.66
CA ILE A 502 -0.77 21.80 -14.74
C ILE A 502 -0.96 23.11 -13.97
N SER A 503 -1.96 23.89 -14.37
CA SER A 503 -2.33 25.10 -13.65
C SER A 503 -3.22 24.78 -12.44
N ASP A 504 -2.89 25.33 -11.28
CA ASP A 504 -3.70 25.19 -10.05
C ASP A 504 -4.79 26.26 -9.94
N VAL A 505 -4.72 27.28 -10.80
CA VAL A 505 -5.48 28.53 -10.69
C VAL A 505 -6.06 28.96 -12.05
N ASP A 506 -7.20 29.63 -12.01
CA ASP A 506 -7.72 30.32 -13.19
C ASP A 506 -6.99 31.65 -13.36
N GLY A 507 -6.46 31.93 -14.54
CA GLY A 507 -5.62 33.11 -14.74
C GLY A 507 -5.26 33.42 -16.19
N VAL A 508 -4.42 34.43 -16.34
CA VAL A 508 -3.82 34.82 -17.62
C VAL A 508 -2.32 34.66 -17.49
N VAL A 509 -1.70 33.94 -18.41
CA VAL A 509 -0.25 33.77 -18.47
C VAL A 509 0.38 35.14 -18.70
N GLU A 510 1.18 35.63 -17.76
CA GLU A 510 1.81 36.94 -17.85
C GLU A 510 3.19 36.86 -18.48
N LYS A 511 3.99 35.86 -18.09
CA LYS A 511 5.33 35.64 -18.61
C LYS A 511 5.56 34.15 -18.84
N VAL A 512 6.16 33.82 -19.97
CA VAL A 512 6.63 32.48 -20.30
C VAL A 512 8.12 32.56 -20.57
N ASP A 513 8.87 31.68 -19.93
CA ASP A 513 10.30 31.48 -20.10
C ASP A 513 10.56 29.97 -20.21
N SER A 514 11.72 29.57 -20.75
CA SER A 514 12.11 28.16 -20.83
C SER A 514 12.26 27.50 -19.46
N ASN A 515 12.51 28.29 -18.41
CA ASN A 515 12.74 27.83 -17.05
C ASN A 515 11.55 28.06 -16.13
N LYS A 516 10.65 29.00 -16.45
CA LYS A 516 9.51 29.30 -15.58
C LYS A 516 8.31 29.90 -16.30
N ILE A 517 7.12 29.66 -15.77
CA ILE A 517 5.85 30.19 -16.25
C ILE A 517 5.20 31.00 -15.12
N VAL A 518 4.76 32.22 -15.40
CA VAL A 518 4.12 33.11 -14.42
C VAL A 518 2.68 33.37 -14.86
N ILE A 519 1.72 33.00 -14.01
CA ILE A 519 0.28 33.16 -14.25
C ILE A 519 -0.28 34.23 -13.33
N LYS A 520 -0.91 35.23 -13.92
CA LYS A 520 -1.70 36.21 -13.19
C LYS A 520 -3.08 35.66 -12.86
N VAL A 521 -3.37 35.46 -11.58
CA VAL A 521 -4.62 34.87 -11.10
C VAL A 521 -5.81 35.82 -11.34
N THR A 522 -6.93 35.27 -11.78
CA THR A 522 -8.19 36.03 -11.92
C THR A 522 -8.82 36.22 -10.53
N PRO A 523 -9.25 37.44 -10.15
CA PRO A 523 -9.90 37.66 -8.85
C PRO A 523 -11.17 36.81 -8.71
N GLY A 524 -11.21 35.91 -7.73
CA GLY A 524 -12.37 35.07 -7.40
C GLY A 524 -12.14 33.56 -7.39
N SER A 525 -11.01 33.06 -7.91
CA SER A 525 -10.69 31.61 -7.98
C SER A 525 -9.99 31.06 -6.72
N VAL A 526 -9.62 31.93 -5.78
CA VAL A 526 -8.91 31.56 -4.54
C VAL A 526 -9.84 31.74 -3.34
N GLY A 527 -10.19 30.63 -2.68
CA GLY A 527 -11.13 30.60 -1.56
C GLY A 527 -10.59 31.18 -0.24
N ASP A 528 -9.29 31.50 -0.16
CA ASP A 528 -8.65 31.95 1.08
C ASP A 528 -8.36 33.46 1.05
N ILE A 529 -9.06 34.20 1.91
CA ILE A 529 -8.91 35.66 2.08
C ILE A 529 -7.47 36.03 2.43
N ARG A 530 -6.70 35.13 3.07
CA ARG A 530 -5.29 35.32 3.43
C ARG A 530 -4.37 35.52 2.23
N GLN A 531 -4.67 34.89 1.10
CA GLN A 531 -3.82 34.94 -0.09
C GLN A 531 -4.02 36.27 -0.84
N ILE A 532 -5.24 36.83 -0.84
CA ILE A 532 -5.55 38.15 -1.41
C ILE A 532 -4.76 39.28 -0.70
N LEU A 533 -4.37 39.09 0.57
CA LEU A 533 -3.74 40.09 1.42
C LEU A 533 -2.23 40.29 1.21
N THR A 534 -1.51 39.27 0.73
CA THR A 534 -0.05 39.32 0.56
C THR A 534 0.39 39.90 -0.79
N GLY A 535 -0.54 40.10 -1.73
CA GLY A 535 -0.23 40.50 -3.11
C GLY A 535 0.45 39.40 -3.95
N GLU A 536 0.91 38.31 -3.32
CA GLU A 536 1.42 37.10 -3.99
C GLU A 536 0.30 36.35 -4.73
N ALA A 537 -0.95 36.41 -4.24
CA ALA A 537 -2.07 35.80 -4.94
C ALA A 537 -2.44 36.44 -6.27
N GLN A 538 -1.76 37.51 -6.71
CA GLN A 538 -1.92 37.97 -8.08
C GLN A 538 -1.12 37.13 -9.06
N ARG A 539 -0.03 36.46 -8.65
CA ARG A 539 0.88 35.75 -9.56
C ARG A 539 1.32 34.42 -8.97
N VAL A 540 1.07 33.33 -9.69
CA VAL A 540 1.62 32.00 -9.38
C VAL A 540 2.77 31.72 -10.33
N GLU A 541 3.93 31.36 -9.78
CA GLU A 541 5.11 30.98 -10.57
C GLU A 541 5.27 29.45 -10.57
N TYR A 542 5.57 28.89 -11.74
CA TYR A 542 5.81 27.48 -11.98
C TYR A 542 7.22 27.31 -12.53
N ASP A 543 8.12 26.71 -11.75
CA ASP A 543 9.48 26.39 -12.18
C ASP A 543 9.51 25.08 -12.98
N LEU A 544 10.20 25.08 -14.11
CA LEU A 544 10.31 23.94 -15.02
C LEU A 544 11.61 23.19 -14.80
N LEU A 545 11.53 21.85 -14.80
CA LEU A 545 12.70 20.98 -14.74
C LEU A 545 13.41 20.94 -16.09
N LYS A 546 14.72 21.21 -16.11
CA LYS A 546 15.54 21.21 -17.34
C LYS A 546 16.67 20.20 -17.20
N PHE A 547 16.84 19.37 -18.23
CA PHE A 547 17.93 18.42 -18.40
C PHE A 547 18.33 17.69 -17.10
N THR A 548 17.34 17.12 -16.41
CA THR A 548 17.54 16.42 -15.15
C THR A 548 17.64 14.91 -15.39
N ARG A 549 18.59 14.27 -14.72
CA ARG A 549 18.81 12.81 -14.80
C ARG A 549 17.70 12.03 -14.10
N THR A 550 17.25 10.93 -14.72
CA THR A 550 16.38 9.92 -14.10
C THR A 550 17.18 8.76 -13.50
N ASN A 551 16.52 7.88 -12.73
CA ASN A 551 17.14 6.65 -12.22
C ASN A 551 17.68 5.72 -13.33
N GLN A 552 17.11 5.76 -14.54
CA GLN A 552 17.53 4.97 -15.69
C GLN A 552 18.45 5.75 -16.65
N ASN A 553 19.05 6.85 -16.18
CA ASN A 553 19.97 7.71 -16.95
C ASN A 553 19.32 8.36 -18.19
N THR A 554 17.98 8.46 -18.23
CA THR A 554 17.25 9.23 -19.25
C THR A 554 17.13 10.69 -18.81
N CYS A 555 16.58 11.54 -19.68
CA CYS A 555 16.48 12.98 -19.48
C CYS A 555 15.04 13.44 -19.22
N ILE A 556 14.82 14.13 -18.10
CA ILE A 556 13.63 14.93 -17.85
C ILE A 556 13.89 16.35 -18.33
N ASN A 557 13.08 16.81 -19.28
CA ASN A 557 13.11 18.19 -19.75
C ASN A 557 11.68 18.68 -20.00
N GLN A 558 11.27 19.71 -19.27
CA GLN A 558 9.97 20.33 -19.39
C GLN A 558 10.02 21.52 -20.36
N ARG A 559 9.04 21.61 -21.24
CA ARG A 559 8.93 22.61 -22.31
C ARG A 559 7.60 23.37 -22.18
N PRO A 560 7.62 24.70 -22.09
CA PRO A 560 6.38 25.47 -21.99
C PRO A 560 5.54 25.32 -23.26
N LEU A 561 4.24 25.05 -23.09
CA LEU A 561 3.26 24.96 -24.17
C LEU A 561 2.52 26.29 -24.37
N VAL A 562 2.25 26.99 -23.27
CA VAL A 562 1.43 28.20 -23.25
C VAL A 562 2.21 29.43 -23.73
N GLN A 563 1.48 30.45 -24.17
CA GLN A 563 2.03 31.74 -24.59
C GLN A 563 1.62 32.86 -23.65
N ALA A 564 2.44 33.91 -23.57
CA ALA A 564 2.11 35.11 -22.80
C ALA A 564 0.80 35.74 -23.33
N GLY A 565 -0.11 36.08 -22.43
CA GLY A 565 -1.45 36.58 -22.72
C GLY A 565 -2.54 35.50 -22.82
N GLN A 566 -2.18 34.21 -22.85
CA GLN A 566 -3.16 33.13 -22.92
C GLN A 566 -3.96 33.00 -21.61
N ARG A 567 -5.27 32.80 -21.72
CA ARG A 567 -6.12 32.46 -20.57
C ARG A 567 -6.04 30.97 -20.30
N VAL A 568 -5.86 30.61 -19.04
CA VAL A 568 -5.76 29.22 -18.58
C VAL A 568 -6.72 29.00 -17.41
N LYS A 569 -7.27 27.80 -17.35
CA LYS A 569 -8.12 27.33 -16.26
C LYS A 569 -7.36 26.36 -15.38
N LYS A 570 -7.83 26.20 -14.15
CA LYS A 570 -7.37 25.14 -13.26
C LYS A 570 -7.50 23.78 -13.95
N GLY A 571 -6.38 23.07 -14.01
CA GLY A 571 -6.23 21.77 -14.67
C GLY A 571 -5.70 21.82 -16.11
N ASP A 572 -5.54 23.01 -16.71
CA ASP A 572 -4.93 23.13 -18.04
C ASP A 572 -3.42 22.85 -17.98
N VAL A 573 -2.89 22.18 -19.01
CA VAL A 573 -1.46 21.86 -19.13
C VAL A 573 -0.70 23.11 -19.57
N LEU A 574 0.31 23.49 -18.77
CA LEU A 574 1.17 24.65 -18.97
C LEU A 574 2.48 24.29 -19.68
N ALA A 575 3.04 23.13 -19.36
CA ALA A 575 4.28 22.64 -19.94
C ALA A 575 4.23 21.12 -20.15
N ASP A 576 4.74 20.69 -21.29
CA ASP A 576 5.00 19.28 -21.59
C ASP A 576 6.26 18.81 -20.86
N GLY A 577 6.25 17.54 -20.45
CA GLY A 577 7.40 16.86 -19.88
C GLY A 577 8.19 16.03 -20.88
N HIS A 578 8.84 14.99 -20.35
CA HIS A 578 9.47 13.97 -21.16
C HIS A 578 8.41 12.99 -21.69
N ALA A 579 8.56 12.55 -22.94
CA ALA A 579 7.61 11.64 -23.62
C ALA A 579 6.14 12.13 -23.57
N THR A 580 5.92 13.43 -23.77
CA THR A 580 4.59 14.06 -23.90
C THR A 580 4.59 15.09 -25.02
N ASP A 581 3.45 15.25 -25.69
CA ASP A 581 3.21 16.25 -26.73
C ASP A 581 1.81 16.84 -26.56
N ARG A 582 1.73 18.17 -26.35
CA ARG A 582 0.48 18.94 -26.18
C ARG A 582 -0.42 18.43 -25.04
N GLY A 583 0.19 17.93 -23.97
CA GLY A 583 -0.48 17.36 -22.81
C GLY A 583 -0.87 15.88 -22.95
N ASP A 584 -0.63 15.26 -24.10
CA ASP A 584 -0.87 13.83 -24.32
C ASP A 584 0.43 13.04 -24.14
N LEU A 585 0.31 11.78 -23.69
CA LEU A 585 1.44 10.86 -23.62
C LEU A 585 1.92 10.52 -25.03
N ALA A 586 3.22 10.76 -25.28
CA ALA A 586 3.86 10.54 -26.56
C ALA A 586 5.17 9.76 -26.33
N LEU A 587 5.04 8.43 -26.25
CA LEU A 587 6.17 7.52 -25.96
C LEU A 587 7.19 7.41 -27.10
N GLY A 588 6.81 7.81 -28.32
CA GLY A 588 7.63 7.69 -29.51
C GLY A 588 7.19 8.65 -30.61
N ARG A 589 7.28 8.20 -31.87
CA ARG A 589 6.91 8.98 -33.04
C ARG A 589 6.14 8.14 -34.06
N ASN A 590 5.20 8.76 -34.77
CA ASN A 590 4.49 8.12 -35.86
C ASN A 590 5.41 8.02 -37.10
N ILE A 591 5.50 6.85 -37.73
CA ILE A 591 6.33 6.64 -38.93
C ILE A 591 5.54 5.94 -40.04
N LEU A 592 5.95 6.13 -41.29
CA LEU A 592 5.40 5.40 -42.42
C LEU A 592 5.99 3.98 -42.46
N VAL A 593 5.12 2.97 -42.38
CA VAL A 593 5.50 1.55 -42.38
C VAL A 593 4.90 0.85 -43.59
N ALA A 594 5.67 -0.03 -44.22
CA ALA A 594 5.21 -0.92 -45.29
C ALA A 594 5.44 -2.37 -44.90
N PHE A 595 4.40 -3.20 -44.99
CA PHE A 595 4.49 -4.64 -44.74
C PHE A 595 4.84 -5.36 -46.04
N MET A 596 6.11 -5.65 -46.26
CA MET A 596 6.59 -6.46 -47.40
C MET A 596 7.93 -7.12 -47.08
N PRO A 597 8.23 -8.30 -47.64
CA PRO A 597 9.58 -8.85 -47.57
C PRO A 597 10.54 -7.95 -48.34
N TRP A 598 11.68 -7.61 -47.73
CA TRP A 598 12.68 -6.73 -48.34
C TRP A 598 14.05 -7.40 -48.38
N ASN A 599 14.31 -8.14 -49.46
CA ASN A 599 15.58 -8.85 -49.71
C ASN A 599 16.09 -9.70 -48.53
N GLY A 600 15.20 -10.17 -47.66
CA GLY A 600 15.56 -10.93 -46.46
C GLY A 600 16.14 -10.09 -45.31
N TYR A 601 16.26 -8.77 -45.43
CA TYR A 601 16.75 -7.92 -44.35
C TYR A 601 15.76 -7.80 -43.17
N ASN A 602 14.47 -8.01 -43.42
CA ASN A 602 13.43 -8.12 -42.40
C ASN A 602 13.04 -9.58 -42.12
N TYR A 603 14.01 -10.49 -42.17
CA TYR A 603 13.79 -11.88 -41.77
C TYR A 603 13.54 -11.96 -40.24
N GLU A 604 12.66 -12.87 -39.82
CA GLU A 604 12.12 -12.96 -38.45
C GLU A 604 11.48 -11.62 -38.01
N ASP A 605 11.97 -11.04 -36.91
CA ASP A 605 11.46 -9.79 -36.32
C ASP A 605 12.39 -8.59 -36.61
N ALA A 606 13.30 -8.72 -37.58
CA ALA A 606 14.21 -7.65 -37.96
C ALA A 606 13.48 -6.49 -38.67
N ILE A 607 13.89 -5.26 -38.37
CA ILE A 607 13.28 -4.04 -38.94
C ILE A 607 14.28 -3.36 -39.87
N VAL A 608 13.84 -3.06 -41.09
CA VAL A 608 14.61 -2.24 -42.04
C VAL A 608 14.19 -0.79 -41.88
N ILE A 609 15.16 0.07 -41.59
CA ILE A 609 14.94 1.49 -41.32
C ILE A 609 15.54 2.31 -42.46
N SER A 610 14.81 3.32 -42.93
CA SER A 610 15.33 4.29 -43.91
C SER A 610 16.38 5.19 -43.26
N GLU A 611 17.47 5.49 -43.97
CA GLU A 611 18.49 6.46 -43.55
C GLU A 611 17.89 7.82 -43.16
N ARG A 612 16.76 8.19 -43.76
CA ARG A 612 16.03 9.41 -43.42
C ARG A 612 15.66 9.50 -41.93
N ILE A 613 15.33 8.38 -41.29
CA ILE A 613 14.99 8.33 -39.86
C ILE A 613 16.19 8.76 -39.00
N ALA A 614 17.40 8.35 -39.37
CA ALA A 614 18.63 8.76 -38.69
C ALA A 614 18.98 10.21 -39.00
N ARG A 615 18.84 10.65 -40.25
CA ARG A 615 19.12 12.03 -40.68
C ARG A 615 18.23 13.07 -40.02
N ASP A 616 16.94 12.74 -39.84
CA ASP A 616 15.94 13.65 -39.28
C ASP A 616 15.85 13.55 -37.73
N ASP A 617 16.82 12.88 -37.08
CA ASP A 617 16.90 12.69 -35.62
C ASP A 617 15.61 12.15 -34.99
N VAL A 618 14.92 11.25 -35.70
CA VAL A 618 13.58 10.79 -35.32
C VAL A 618 13.58 10.04 -34.00
N PHE A 619 14.57 9.16 -33.78
CA PHE A 619 14.69 8.34 -32.57
C PHE A 619 15.87 8.72 -31.68
N THR A 620 16.43 9.92 -31.86
CA THR A 620 17.53 10.41 -31.04
C THR A 620 17.04 10.69 -29.60
N SER A 621 17.69 10.07 -28.61
CA SER A 621 17.40 10.22 -27.18
C SER A 621 18.54 10.93 -26.44
N ILE A 622 18.25 11.55 -25.30
CA ILE A 622 19.25 12.20 -24.45
C ILE A 622 19.45 11.35 -23.20
N HIS A 623 20.71 10.95 -22.97
CA HIS A 623 21.14 10.23 -21.78
C HIS A 623 21.99 11.13 -20.90
N ILE A 624 21.78 11.06 -19.58
CA ILE A 624 22.55 11.83 -18.59
C ILE A 624 23.16 10.84 -17.61
N GLU A 625 24.48 10.76 -17.63
CA GLU A 625 25.25 9.93 -16.71
C GLU A 625 25.92 10.79 -15.63
N GLU A 626 25.99 10.23 -14.44
CA GLU A 626 26.62 10.87 -13.28
C GLU A 626 27.89 10.09 -12.92
N PHE A 627 29.02 10.78 -12.97
CA PHE A 627 30.31 10.22 -12.58
C PHE A 627 30.76 10.88 -11.27
N GLU A 628 30.96 10.05 -10.24
CA GLU A 628 31.43 10.51 -8.93
C GLU A 628 32.85 10.04 -8.64
N THR A 629 33.64 10.90 -8.00
CA THR A 629 34.92 10.52 -7.40
C THR A 629 35.00 11.10 -5.99
N GLN A 630 35.57 10.31 -5.08
CA GLN A 630 35.76 10.71 -3.69
C GLN A 630 37.23 10.96 -3.44
N VAL A 631 37.50 12.05 -2.73
CA VAL A 631 38.81 12.37 -2.17
C VAL A 631 38.91 11.69 -0.81
N ARG A 632 39.91 10.82 -0.64
CA ARG A 632 40.08 10.03 0.58
C ARG A 632 41.34 10.42 1.34
N ASP A 633 41.26 10.39 2.66
CA ASP A 633 42.43 10.42 3.53
C ASP A 633 43.08 9.02 3.52
N THR A 634 44.25 8.91 2.89
CA THR A 634 45.04 7.70 2.96
C THR A 634 45.99 7.75 4.16
N LYS A 635 46.55 6.60 4.58
CA LYS A 635 47.59 6.57 5.61
C LYS A 635 48.84 7.39 5.24
N ARG A 636 49.03 7.72 3.97
CA ARG A 636 50.22 8.38 3.41
C ARG A 636 49.99 9.87 3.12
N GLY A 637 48.76 10.36 3.27
CA GLY A 637 48.37 11.72 2.97
C GLY A 637 46.96 11.79 2.40
N GLU A 638 46.40 13.00 2.41
CA GLU A 638 45.12 13.32 1.77
C GLU A 638 45.31 13.25 0.25
N GLU A 639 44.35 12.64 -0.47
CA GLU A 639 44.31 12.77 -1.93
C GLU A 639 44.01 14.23 -2.30
N GLU A 640 44.57 14.73 -3.39
CA GLU A 640 44.37 16.12 -3.82
C GLU A 640 43.71 16.18 -5.19
N LEU A 641 42.82 17.15 -5.35
CA LEU A 641 42.26 17.52 -6.65
C LEU A 641 43.18 18.57 -7.27
N THR A 642 43.74 18.28 -8.43
CA THR A 642 44.67 19.17 -9.11
C THR A 642 44.69 18.93 -10.61
N ARG A 643 45.00 19.98 -11.35
CA ARG A 643 45.30 19.90 -12.78
C ARG A 643 46.68 19.31 -13.06
N GLU A 644 47.60 19.39 -12.10
CA GLU A 644 48.98 18.91 -12.23
C GLU A 644 49.06 17.39 -12.02
N ILE A 645 48.78 16.63 -13.09
CA ILE A 645 48.73 15.16 -13.04
C ILE A 645 50.03 14.59 -13.64
N PRO A 646 50.71 13.66 -12.94
CA PRO A 646 51.97 13.08 -13.44
C PRO A 646 51.75 12.23 -14.70
N ASN A 647 52.67 12.32 -15.66
CA ASN A 647 52.68 11.54 -16.91
C ASN A 647 51.47 11.75 -17.82
N VAL A 648 50.79 12.91 -17.71
CA VAL A 648 49.67 13.30 -18.57
C VAL A 648 50.08 14.51 -19.41
N SER A 649 49.69 14.54 -20.69
CA SER A 649 49.98 15.67 -21.59
C SER A 649 49.14 16.90 -21.22
N GLU A 650 49.62 18.10 -21.58
CA GLU A 650 48.85 19.34 -21.40
C GLU A 650 47.52 19.31 -22.18
N ASP A 651 47.50 18.65 -23.34
CA ASP A 651 46.28 18.47 -24.14
C ASP A 651 45.18 17.71 -23.40
N ALA A 652 45.54 16.72 -22.59
CA ALA A 652 44.59 15.93 -21.81
C ALA A 652 44.05 16.69 -20.58
N THR A 653 44.75 17.73 -20.12
CA THR A 653 44.32 18.60 -19.01
C THR A 653 43.73 19.94 -19.48
N LYS A 654 43.60 20.15 -20.80
CA LYS A 654 43.11 21.41 -21.40
C LYS A 654 41.71 21.81 -20.90
N ASN A 655 40.87 20.83 -20.61
CA ASN A 655 39.48 21.03 -20.19
C ASN A 655 39.33 21.16 -18.67
N LEU A 656 40.40 20.96 -17.89
CA LEU A 656 40.40 21.06 -16.43
C LEU A 656 40.67 22.49 -15.96
N ASP A 657 39.92 22.90 -14.94
CA ASP A 657 40.16 24.13 -14.20
C ASP A 657 41.36 24.00 -13.25
N GLU A 658 41.67 25.07 -12.50
CA GLU A 658 42.79 25.09 -11.54
C GLU A 658 42.63 24.06 -10.41
N MET A 659 41.39 23.67 -10.09
CA MET A 659 41.08 22.66 -9.07
C MET A 659 41.10 21.24 -9.64
N GLY A 660 41.41 21.07 -10.93
CA GLY A 660 41.40 19.77 -11.60
C GLY A 660 39.99 19.27 -11.95
N ILE A 661 38.98 20.14 -12.05
CA ILE A 661 37.61 19.76 -12.42
C ILE A 661 37.34 20.17 -13.86
N VAL A 662 36.70 19.31 -14.64
CA VAL A 662 36.31 19.62 -16.01
C VAL A 662 35.32 20.79 -16.07
N ARG A 663 35.54 21.71 -17.02
CA ARG A 663 34.62 22.84 -17.23
C ARG A 663 33.26 22.37 -17.76
N VAL A 664 32.19 23.03 -17.30
CA VAL A 664 30.85 22.85 -17.86
C VAL A 664 30.81 23.33 -19.31
N GLY A 665 30.20 22.54 -20.19
CA GLY A 665 30.15 22.75 -21.63
C GLY A 665 31.32 22.15 -22.42
N ALA A 666 32.27 21.47 -21.78
CA ALA A 666 33.31 20.73 -22.48
C ALA A 666 32.75 19.49 -23.19
N GLU A 667 33.08 19.33 -24.46
CA GLU A 667 32.97 18.06 -25.16
C GLU A 667 34.10 17.13 -24.74
N VAL A 668 33.74 15.93 -24.31
CA VAL A 668 34.65 14.93 -23.76
C VAL A 668 34.46 13.61 -24.51
N HIS A 669 35.57 12.95 -24.77
CA HIS A 669 35.61 11.65 -25.42
C HIS A 669 36.15 10.59 -24.46
N ALA A 670 35.96 9.33 -24.84
CA ALA A 670 36.48 8.19 -24.10
C ALA A 670 37.96 8.37 -23.72
N GLY A 671 38.26 8.26 -22.42
CA GLY A 671 39.62 8.43 -21.87
C GLY A 671 39.98 9.85 -21.43
N ASP A 672 39.18 10.86 -21.77
CA ASP A 672 39.39 12.23 -21.27
C ASP A 672 39.22 12.29 -19.75
N ILE A 673 40.00 13.16 -19.10
CA ILE A 673 39.98 13.33 -17.65
C ILE A 673 38.84 14.29 -17.28
N LEU A 674 37.90 13.81 -16.46
CA LEU A 674 36.79 14.60 -15.92
C LEU A 674 37.19 15.27 -14.60
N VAL A 675 37.88 14.54 -13.74
CA VAL A 675 38.37 15.07 -12.46
C VAL A 675 39.79 14.59 -12.23
N GLY A 676 40.73 15.52 -12.29
CA GLY A 676 42.13 15.35 -11.94
C GLY A 676 42.29 15.07 -10.45
N LYS A 677 42.77 13.88 -10.12
CA LYS A 677 42.99 13.45 -8.74
C LYS A 677 44.35 12.77 -8.61
N VAL A 678 45.12 13.19 -7.62
CA VAL A 678 46.43 12.62 -7.32
C VAL A 678 46.45 11.99 -5.93
N THR A 679 47.01 10.79 -5.84
CA THR A 679 47.16 10.07 -4.58
C THR A 679 48.64 10.02 -4.17
N PRO A 680 48.99 10.34 -2.92
CA PRO A 680 50.36 10.21 -2.42
C PRO A 680 50.86 8.76 -2.55
N LYS A 681 51.96 8.58 -3.28
CA LYS A 681 52.66 7.30 -3.45
C LYS A 681 53.71 7.18 -2.34
N GLY A 682 53.93 5.96 -1.86
CA GLY A 682 55.06 5.71 -0.96
C GLY A 682 56.34 5.55 -1.77
N GLU A 683 57.47 5.98 -1.21
CA GLU A 683 58.78 5.76 -1.82
C GLU A 683 59.05 4.27 -1.98
N THR A 684 59.09 3.82 -3.23
CA THR A 684 59.68 2.54 -3.61
C THR A 684 61.17 2.77 -3.84
N GLU A 685 62.06 1.96 -3.27
CA GLU A 685 63.48 2.02 -3.57
C GLU A 685 63.68 1.85 -5.08
N PRO A 686 64.14 2.89 -5.81
CA PRO A 686 64.37 2.77 -7.24
C PRO A 686 65.58 1.88 -7.47
N THR A 687 65.61 1.18 -8.60
CA THR A 687 66.80 0.43 -9.01
C THR A 687 67.98 1.41 -9.24
N PRO A 688 69.24 0.95 -9.23
CA PRO A 688 70.39 1.81 -9.51
C PRO A 688 70.27 2.59 -10.83
N GLU A 689 69.66 2.00 -11.86
CA GLU A 689 69.38 2.64 -13.16
C GLU A 689 68.34 3.76 -13.05
N GLU A 690 67.26 3.54 -12.29
CA GLU A 690 66.23 4.56 -12.03
C GLU A 690 66.78 5.70 -11.15
N LYS A 691 67.66 5.39 -10.19
CA LYS A 691 68.39 6.39 -9.39
C LYS A 691 69.30 7.24 -10.27
N LEU A 692 70.01 6.63 -11.21
CA LEU A 692 70.86 7.33 -12.17
C LEU A 692 70.03 8.23 -13.11
N LEU A 693 68.92 7.73 -13.65
CA LEU A 693 67.99 8.50 -14.48
C LEU A 693 67.41 9.70 -13.72
N LYS A 694 67.01 9.52 -12.45
CA LYS A 694 66.55 10.63 -11.58
C LYS A 694 67.64 11.67 -11.34
N ALA A 695 68.89 11.25 -11.19
CA ALA A 695 70.03 12.16 -11.00
C ALA A 695 70.38 12.96 -12.27
N ILE A 696 70.16 12.40 -13.47
CA ILE A 696 70.43 13.04 -14.76
C ILE A 696 69.33 14.02 -15.17
N PHE A 697 68.05 13.65 -15.01
CA PHE A 697 66.91 14.43 -15.53
C PHE A 697 66.19 15.30 -14.48
N GLY A 698 66.53 15.18 -13.21
CA GLY A 698 65.90 15.91 -12.12
C GLY A 698 64.52 15.38 -11.73
N SER A 699 64.16 15.54 -10.45
CA SER A 699 62.90 15.07 -9.88
C SER A 699 61.74 15.99 -10.25
N LYS A 700 60.98 15.69 -11.32
CA LYS A 700 59.79 16.49 -11.66
C LYS A 700 58.42 15.91 -11.35
N ALA A 701 58.28 14.62 -11.04
CA ALA A 701 57.02 14.09 -10.48
C ALA A 701 57.18 12.62 -10.06
N GLY A 702 57.52 12.36 -8.79
CA GLY A 702 57.74 10.99 -8.28
C GLY A 702 56.79 10.53 -7.18
N ASP A 703 56.21 11.47 -6.43
CA ASP A 703 55.63 11.16 -5.12
C ASP A 703 54.12 11.04 -5.15
N VAL A 704 53.50 11.18 -6.33
CA VAL A 704 52.06 11.10 -6.53
C VAL A 704 51.72 10.18 -7.70
N LYS A 705 50.58 9.50 -7.58
CA LYS A 705 50.02 8.61 -8.61
C LYS A 705 48.76 9.24 -9.18
N ASP A 706 48.57 9.14 -10.49
CA ASP A 706 47.30 9.46 -11.15
C ASP A 706 46.19 8.52 -10.64
N ALA A 707 45.18 9.10 -10.00
CA ALA A 707 43.95 8.46 -9.56
C ALA A 707 42.71 9.21 -10.10
N SER A 708 42.89 9.92 -11.22
CA SER A 708 41.89 10.77 -11.83
C SER A 708 40.70 9.98 -12.36
N LEU A 709 39.53 10.62 -12.34
CA LEU A 709 38.32 10.12 -12.96
C LEU A 709 38.38 10.39 -14.46
N LYS A 710 38.33 9.31 -15.26
CA LYS A 710 38.34 9.36 -16.72
C LYS A 710 37.00 8.89 -17.27
N LEU A 711 36.60 9.43 -18.42
CA LEU A 711 35.39 8.98 -19.09
C LEU A 711 35.54 7.51 -19.57
N PRO A 712 34.56 6.62 -19.33
CA PRO A 712 34.63 5.24 -19.78
C PRO A 712 34.79 5.09 -21.31
N SER A 713 35.35 3.96 -21.73
CA SER A 713 35.52 3.64 -23.15
C SER A 713 34.17 3.58 -23.87
N GLY A 714 34.09 4.18 -25.06
CA GLY A 714 32.89 4.14 -25.92
C GLY A 714 31.81 5.17 -25.57
N MET A 715 32.06 6.06 -24.61
CA MET A 715 31.19 7.20 -24.32
C MET A 715 31.78 8.49 -24.88
N GLU A 716 30.91 9.34 -25.39
CA GLU A 716 31.21 10.71 -25.78
C GLU A 716 30.03 11.60 -25.38
N GLY A 717 30.30 12.86 -25.09
CA GLY A 717 29.23 13.78 -24.72
C GLY A 717 29.72 15.12 -24.20
N THR A 718 28.77 15.90 -23.68
CA THR A 718 29.04 17.24 -23.15
C THR A 718 28.81 17.27 -21.64
N VAL A 719 29.75 17.87 -20.90
CA VAL A 719 29.59 18.07 -19.46
C VAL A 719 28.52 19.13 -19.21
N ILE A 720 27.39 18.75 -18.59
CA ILE A 720 26.27 19.66 -18.32
C ILE A 720 26.34 20.35 -16.96
N ASP A 721 26.95 19.72 -15.97
CA ASP A 721 27.00 20.19 -14.58
C ASP A 721 28.19 19.56 -13.86
N ALA A 722 28.74 20.27 -12.87
CA ALA A 722 29.85 19.80 -12.05
C ALA A 722 29.63 20.27 -10.60
N LYS A 723 29.55 19.33 -9.66
CA LYS A 723 29.30 19.60 -8.24
C LYS A 723 30.48 19.16 -7.38
N LEU A 724 31.00 20.09 -6.57
CA LEU A 724 32.03 19.80 -5.58
C LEU A 724 31.42 19.78 -4.17
N PHE A 725 31.34 18.60 -3.58
CA PHE A 725 30.91 18.43 -2.20
C PHE A 725 32.13 18.38 -1.27
N SER A 726 32.26 19.39 -0.41
CA SER A 726 33.32 19.44 0.60
C SER A 726 32.77 19.20 2.01
N ARG A 727 33.50 18.44 2.81
CA ARG A 727 33.17 18.26 4.23
C ARG A 727 33.39 19.59 4.95
N LYS A 728 32.34 20.17 5.53
CA LYS A 728 32.47 21.40 6.35
C LYS A 728 33.43 21.15 7.53
N LYS A 729 34.66 21.69 7.45
CA LYS A 729 35.56 21.85 8.61
C LYS A 729 34.99 22.99 9.48
N LYS A 730 34.69 22.71 10.76
CA LYS A 730 34.11 23.66 11.73
C LYS A 730 35.17 24.65 12.25
N ASP A 731 35.84 25.34 11.34
CA ASP A 731 36.86 26.31 11.70
C ASP A 731 36.22 27.65 12.10
N ALA A 732 36.94 28.47 12.87
CA ALA A 732 36.45 29.76 13.35
C ALA A 732 36.01 30.71 12.21
N LYS A 733 36.66 30.60 11.04
CA LYS A 733 36.35 31.37 9.82
C LYS A 733 35.01 30.96 9.21
N THR A 734 34.73 29.66 9.12
CA THR A 734 33.48 29.10 8.59
C THR A 734 32.29 29.44 9.48
N LYS A 735 32.46 29.35 10.81
CA LYS A 735 31.43 29.78 11.78
C LYS A 735 31.08 31.26 11.63
N LYS A 736 32.06 32.12 11.36
CA LYS A 736 31.84 33.55 11.14
C LYS A 736 31.10 33.84 9.83
N GLN A 737 31.37 33.07 8.77
CA GLN A 737 30.62 33.16 7.51
C GLN A 737 29.18 32.65 7.65
N ASP A 738 28.98 31.51 8.31
CA ASP A 738 27.65 30.95 8.57
C ASP A 738 26.83 31.94 9.43
N LYS A 739 27.42 32.57 10.45
CA LYS A 739 26.76 33.61 11.25
C LYS A 739 26.33 34.82 10.40
N LYS A 740 27.20 35.29 9.48
CA LYS A 740 26.84 36.36 8.54
C LYS A 740 25.71 35.97 7.60
N LYS A 741 25.69 34.73 7.09
CA LYS A 741 24.60 34.23 6.24
C LYS A 741 23.28 34.16 7.02
N ILE A 742 23.34 33.70 8.27
CA ILE A 742 22.17 33.69 9.17
C ILE A 742 21.67 35.12 9.39
N GLU A 743 22.55 36.08 9.71
CA GLU A 743 22.16 37.48 9.89
C GLU A 743 21.52 38.08 8.63
N ILE A 744 22.02 37.75 7.42
CA ILE A 744 21.39 38.17 6.16
C ILE A 744 19.99 37.56 5.99
N LEU A 745 19.86 36.26 6.23
CA LEU A 745 18.57 35.54 6.12
C LEU A 745 17.56 36.01 7.17
N GLU A 746 18.00 36.28 8.40
CA GLU A 746 17.19 36.88 9.45
C GLU A 746 16.70 38.25 9.04
N ARG A 747 17.58 39.10 8.49
CA ARG A 747 17.19 40.42 7.98
C ARG A 747 16.21 40.33 6.82
N GLU A 748 16.43 39.44 5.86
CA GLU A 748 15.50 39.20 4.76
C GLU A 748 14.13 38.69 5.25
N SER A 749 14.13 37.82 6.26
CA SER A 749 12.92 37.31 6.91
C SER A 749 12.16 38.43 7.63
N GLU A 750 12.87 39.27 8.37
CA GLU A 750 12.30 40.45 9.04
C GLU A 750 11.73 41.46 8.05
N GLU A 751 12.45 41.76 6.96
CA GLU A 751 11.98 42.65 5.89
C GLU A 751 10.72 42.10 5.21
N LYS A 752 10.68 40.79 4.94
CA LYS A 752 9.49 40.12 4.39
C LYS A 752 8.31 40.17 5.36
N ALA A 753 8.55 39.84 6.64
CA ALA A 753 7.53 39.91 7.69
C ALA A 753 6.98 41.33 7.85
N PHE A 754 7.85 42.34 7.85
CA PHE A 754 7.47 43.75 7.91
C PHE A 754 6.62 44.16 6.70
N ARG A 755 7.02 43.76 5.48
CA ARG A 755 6.26 44.04 4.25
C ARG A 755 4.85 43.44 4.30
N ILE A 756 4.73 42.18 4.71
CA ILE A 756 3.43 41.49 4.86
C ILE A 756 2.58 42.17 5.93
N ARG A 757 3.17 42.52 7.08
CA ARG A 757 2.47 43.22 8.17
C ARG A 757 1.94 44.57 7.69
N LYS A 758 2.72 45.32 6.92
CA LYS A 758 2.30 46.60 6.36
C LYS A 758 1.12 46.45 5.38
N GLN A 759 1.18 45.48 4.47
CA GLN A 759 0.07 45.18 3.55
C GLN A 759 -1.21 44.79 4.29
N LEU A 760 -1.10 43.99 5.36
CA LEU A 760 -2.22 43.62 6.21
C LEU A 760 -2.85 44.84 6.89
N ILE A 761 -2.03 45.74 7.42
CA ILE A 761 -2.49 47.01 8.02
C ILE A 761 -3.23 47.85 6.98
N ASP A 762 -2.66 48.04 5.79
CA ASP A 762 -3.27 48.82 4.71
C ASP A 762 -4.62 48.23 4.28
N TYR A 763 -4.74 46.91 4.18
CA TYR A 763 -6.02 46.25 3.90
C TYR A 763 -7.04 46.46 5.02
N MET A 764 -6.65 46.27 6.29
CA MET A 764 -7.56 46.44 7.41
C MET A 764 -8.05 47.89 7.51
N VAL A 765 -7.20 48.88 7.26
CA VAL A 765 -7.61 50.29 7.18
C VAL A 765 -8.58 50.51 6.02
N LYS A 766 -8.33 49.93 4.85
CA LYS A 766 -9.24 50.04 3.69
C LYS A 766 -10.61 49.41 3.93
N LYS A 767 -10.67 48.27 4.65
CA LYS A 767 -11.93 47.57 4.96
C LYS A 767 -12.69 48.12 6.16
N PHE A 768 -11.99 48.58 7.21
CA PHE A 768 -12.59 48.92 8.50
C PHE A 768 -12.40 50.38 8.93
N GLY A 769 -11.73 51.22 8.12
CA GLY A 769 -11.32 52.58 8.50
C GLY A 769 -12.46 53.55 8.87
N ASN A 770 -13.70 53.27 8.44
CA ASN A 770 -14.87 54.10 8.73
C ASN A 770 -15.89 53.44 9.68
N THR A 771 -15.61 52.25 10.20
CA THR A 771 -16.54 51.49 11.04
C THR A 771 -16.24 51.78 12.53
N PRO A 772 -17.22 52.21 13.35
CA PRO A 772 -17.01 52.39 14.78
C PRO A 772 -16.77 51.04 15.47
N THR A 773 -15.67 50.91 16.22
CA THR A 773 -15.31 49.67 16.92
C THR A 773 -16.10 49.50 18.22
N LEU A 774 -16.43 48.25 18.58
CA LEU A 774 -16.95 47.89 19.91
C LEU A 774 -15.84 47.83 20.99
N GLY A 775 -14.58 47.97 20.56
CA GLY A 775 -13.38 47.91 21.37
C GLY A 775 -12.63 46.58 21.16
N ILE A 776 -11.31 46.63 20.99
CA ILE A 776 -10.48 45.43 20.75
C ILE A 776 -9.80 45.06 22.07
N LYS A 777 -9.94 43.81 22.51
CA LYS A 777 -9.25 43.29 23.71
C LYS A 777 -8.22 42.23 23.33
N THR A 778 -7.19 42.07 24.17
CA THR A 778 -6.30 40.92 24.10
C THR A 778 -6.94 39.69 24.73
N LYS A 779 -6.39 38.49 24.45
CA LYS A 779 -6.73 37.23 25.16
C LYS A 779 -6.59 37.32 26.69
N ALA A 780 -5.80 38.26 27.20
CA ALA A 780 -5.64 38.54 28.63
C ALA A 780 -6.62 39.60 29.17
N GLY A 781 -7.63 39.99 28.39
CA GLY A 781 -8.67 40.95 28.79
C GLY A 781 -8.28 42.43 28.75
N LYS A 782 -7.06 42.77 28.28
CA LYS A 782 -6.59 44.16 28.21
C LYS A 782 -7.17 44.87 26.98
N THR A 783 -7.86 45.99 27.19
CA THR A 783 -8.46 46.78 26.09
C THR A 783 -7.38 47.56 25.33
N LEU A 784 -7.18 47.23 24.05
CA LEU A 784 -6.22 47.87 23.14
C LEU A 784 -6.83 49.06 22.40
N VAL A 785 -8.11 48.99 22.04
CA VAL A 785 -8.85 50.07 21.36
C VAL A 785 -10.14 50.34 22.12
N LYS A 786 -10.45 51.60 22.41
CA LYS A 786 -11.67 51.98 23.14
C LYS A 786 -12.90 51.91 22.22
N PRO A 787 -14.10 51.60 22.76
CA PRO A 787 -15.34 51.62 21.99
C PRO A 787 -15.57 52.99 21.33
N LYS A 788 -16.09 52.99 20.09
CA LYS A 788 -16.37 54.16 19.23
C LYS A 788 -15.15 54.93 18.68
N GLN A 789 -13.93 54.45 18.91
CA GLN A 789 -12.74 55.03 18.28
C GLN A 789 -12.65 54.60 16.81
N LYS A 790 -12.35 55.56 15.92
CA LYS A 790 -12.13 55.28 14.49
C LYS A 790 -10.80 54.54 14.30
N ILE A 791 -10.80 53.56 13.41
CA ILE A 791 -9.63 52.74 13.13
C ILE A 791 -8.74 53.46 12.11
N THR A 792 -7.51 53.80 12.49
CA THR A 792 -6.51 54.41 11.60
C THR A 792 -5.26 53.54 11.51
N ALA A 793 -4.42 53.70 10.48
CA ALA A 793 -3.18 52.93 10.32
C ALA A 793 -2.29 52.92 11.58
N ALA A 794 -2.17 54.07 12.25
CA ALA A 794 -1.41 54.22 13.50
C ALA A 794 -1.95 53.40 14.70
N VAL A 795 -3.21 52.94 14.64
CA VAL A 795 -3.81 52.09 15.67
C VAL A 795 -3.37 50.63 15.45
N PHE A 796 -3.39 50.15 14.21
CA PHE A 796 -2.96 48.77 13.90
C PHE A 796 -1.45 48.57 13.94
N GLU A 797 -0.64 49.59 13.67
CA GLU A 797 0.82 49.51 13.87
C GLU A 797 1.21 49.27 15.33
N LYS A 798 0.39 49.77 16.28
CA LYS A 798 0.61 49.61 17.73
C LYS A 798 0.02 48.33 18.31
N ILE A 799 -0.70 47.55 17.51
CA ILE A 799 -1.37 46.32 17.95
C ILE A 799 -0.59 45.11 17.43
N GLU A 800 -0.27 44.19 18.33
CA GLU A 800 0.17 42.85 17.97
C GLU A 800 -1.08 41.99 17.71
N LEU A 801 -1.32 41.70 16.44
CA LEU A 801 -2.51 41.00 15.97
C LEU A 801 -2.59 39.57 16.52
N ASP A 802 -1.47 38.96 16.91
CA ASP A 802 -1.41 37.60 17.47
C ASP A 802 -2.01 37.49 18.88
N LEU A 803 -2.09 38.62 19.59
CA LEU A 803 -2.59 38.69 20.98
C LEU A 803 -4.08 39.02 21.06
N ILE A 804 -4.74 39.26 19.93
CA ILE A 804 -6.17 39.58 19.85
C ILE A 804 -6.99 38.31 20.01
N ASP A 805 -8.10 38.42 20.75
CA ASP A 805 -9.12 37.38 20.76
C ASP A 805 -10.06 37.58 19.56
N TYR A 806 -10.02 36.65 18.61
CA TYR A 806 -10.83 36.68 17.39
C TYR A 806 -12.23 36.08 17.58
N LEU A 807 -12.54 35.58 18.78
CA LEU A 807 -13.82 34.94 19.12
C LEU A 807 -14.80 35.88 19.84
N GLU A 808 -14.35 37.03 20.35
CA GLU A 808 -15.23 38.09 20.84
C GLU A 808 -15.62 39.03 19.66
N PRO A 809 -16.91 39.38 19.49
CA PRO A 809 -17.40 40.20 18.38
C PRO A 809 -16.98 41.67 18.40
#